data_AF-A0AAV9HW66-F1
#
_entry.id   AF-A0AAV9HW66-F1
#
_cell.length_a   1.000
_cell.length_b   1.000
_cell.length_c   1.000
_cell.angle_alpha   90.00
_cell.angle_beta   90.00
_cell.angle_gamma   90.00
#
_symmetry.space_group_name_H-M   'P 1'
#
loop_
_entity.id
_entity.type
_entity.pdbx_description
1 polymer ?
#
loop_
_entity_poly.entity_id
_entity_poly.type
_entity_poly.pdbx_seq_one_letter_code
_entity_poly.pdbx_strand_id
1 'polypeptide(L)'
;MPSITTFNTSRARSYMVRLPLFTRLVLLAILGFWLVGLQSVWDVRQWGALIPKEMGLATLYRMNTFPFIHLNVFHAVMNLLAIVPLLERFEAEYGTLTCLGLFFGPLTTIPSILYVLVEKGLGANTAVMGASMWVFTLLGLEAMRTYKLNPNLVILGYSIPTWTTPIGILFVIAVLVPNSSFLGHAAGLGVGYVAGFGLLKYLAPPEWALRWIEGKLNLLGRLPHYVSVDQKTYGRFGVLPSSNSSTGGSGVGLGLVGTSALALRRDPRMLKVPPYISLLCILVGAVWLFLLPLNEYSRRTYISENALLPGQVHTYFGGSDQNVFRAYKQEVNALAEQGKSNTEINGKLEEIVRGLGLKTARQNFTYAAAGRTYQGENLYAILQAPRGDATEAIVLVAAWENVKKEVNRQGVPLTLTLARYFKRWSLWSKDIIILFSPDSIAGPQAWVDAYHDAHDTSRVASLPIKSGALQGAIAIDYAQEHRFQSIHVVYDGVNGQLPNLDLINSVVNIAGGQMGMGVALQEMWQHNDQYPDRLRTMLRGMLKQGLGLASGPHSSFIPYHVDAVTLQPFGEGWQDEMAMGRVVEGTFRSLNNLLEHLHQSFFFYLLMQRERFVSIGTYLPSAMLVAANFTIMAIFLWMKSGQPAETSTADIKSGSESDKSTPPPTVERELFLPIGVVILCQTVSVIPLYLFNHVPENTLTPLFGLFFLINTILPPILSNLLTTFHRPTLQQYNLIKSFSLLLLGMFLSSLATLNFSLAMIIGLLSAPLSFVKPFPNSAAARAVCFALLNAISPAAVLLAGAAYWKLSVTTILTEAAVAWHVSGTYSSVLVWCVWWPAWLAGCVTVLGRPGDKEEEKNKTKKA
;
A
#
# COMPACT_ATOMS: atom_id res chain seq x y z
N MET A 1 6.04 -0.98 11.20
CA MET A 1 4.97 0.06 11.07
C MET A 1 3.75 -0.35 11.89
N PRO A 2 2.99 0.60 12.49
CA PRO A 2 1.95 0.30 13.46
C PRO A 2 0.82 -0.52 12.84
N SER A 3 0.37 -1.54 13.58
CA SER A 3 -0.73 -2.43 13.22
C SER A 3 -1.96 -1.64 12.75
N ILE A 4 -2.46 -1.97 11.56
CA ILE A 4 -3.73 -1.46 11.03
C ILE A 4 -4.89 -2.25 11.67
N THR A 5 -4.91 -2.28 13.00
CA THR A 5 -6.01 -2.81 13.78
C THR A 5 -6.46 -1.71 14.72
N THR A 6 -7.55 -1.05 14.33
CA THR A 6 -8.37 -0.05 15.03
C THR A 6 -8.26 1.37 14.46
N PHE A 7 -9.40 1.87 13.98
CA PHE A 7 -9.66 3.28 13.82
C PHE A 7 -9.56 3.90 15.22
N ASN A 8 -8.37 4.39 15.58
CA ASN A 8 -8.11 4.87 16.93
C ASN A 8 -8.81 6.23 17.10
N THR A 9 -9.98 6.22 17.73
CA THR A 9 -10.78 7.42 18.04
C THR A 9 -9.97 8.47 18.82
N SER A 10 -8.92 8.06 19.55
CA SER A 10 -8.01 8.99 20.21
C SER A 10 -7.16 9.82 19.24
N ARG A 11 -6.77 9.28 18.08
CA ARG A 11 -6.01 10.03 17.05
C ARG A 11 -6.90 11.04 16.33
N ALA A 12 -8.12 10.64 15.96
CA ALA A 12 -9.10 11.55 15.36
C ALA A 12 -9.48 12.67 16.34
N ARG A 13 -9.70 12.33 17.62
CA ARG A 13 -9.94 13.29 18.70
C ARG A 13 -8.73 14.22 18.89
N SER A 14 -7.51 13.67 18.89
CA SER A 14 -6.28 14.47 19.03
C SER A 14 -6.11 15.43 17.85
N TYR A 15 -6.39 15.00 16.63
CA TYR A 15 -6.35 15.85 15.44
C TYR A 15 -7.37 16.99 15.53
N MET A 16 -8.64 16.70 15.85
CA MET A 16 -9.67 17.73 16.03
C MET A 16 -9.35 18.73 17.15
N VAL A 17 -8.72 18.26 18.24
CA VAL A 17 -8.30 19.11 19.37
C VAL A 17 -7.06 19.94 19.05
N ARG A 18 -6.29 19.61 18.00
CA ARG A 18 -5.11 20.37 17.58
C ARG A 18 -5.41 21.43 16.51
N LEU A 19 -6.61 21.42 15.91
CA LEU A 19 -6.96 22.38 14.87
C LEU A 19 -6.82 23.84 15.36
N PRO A 20 -6.23 24.74 14.55
CA PRO A 20 -6.18 26.17 14.82
C PRO A 20 -7.57 26.80 15.06
N LEU A 21 -7.59 27.91 15.81
CA LEU A 21 -8.82 28.48 16.36
C LEU A 21 -9.86 28.86 15.30
N PHE A 22 -9.49 29.58 14.24
CA PHE A 22 -10.43 30.03 13.21
C PHE A 22 -11.00 28.85 12.41
N THR A 23 -10.16 27.87 12.06
CA THR A 23 -10.56 26.63 11.39
C THR A 23 -11.57 25.84 12.23
N ARG A 24 -11.32 25.76 13.55
CA ARG A 24 -12.25 25.13 14.49
C ARG A 24 -13.58 25.89 14.59
N LEU A 25 -13.55 27.21 14.66
CA LEU A 25 -14.75 28.04 14.71
C LEU A 25 -15.60 27.90 13.44
N VAL A 26 -14.96 27.83 12.26
CA VAL A 26 -15.66 27.58 10.99
C VAL A 26 -16.33 26.20 10.99
N LEU A 27 -15.63 25.16 11.45
CA LEU A 27 -16.20 23.81 11.56
C LEU A 27 -17.41 23.79 12.50
N LEU A 28 -17.30 24.42 13.67
CA LEU A 28 -18.40 24.53 14.63
C LEU A 28 -19.57 25.35 14.09
N ALA A 29 -19.30 26.41 13.34
CA ALA A 29 -20.34 27.23 12.70
C ALA A 29 -21.10 26.45 11.62
N ILE A 30 -20.40 25.71 10.75
CA ILE A 30 -21.03 24.84 9.74
C ILE A 30 -21.92 23.79 10.41
N LEU A 31 -21.41 23.14 11.47
CA LEU A 31 -22.16 22.13 12.21
C LEU A 31 -23.36 22.75 12.96
N GLY A 32 -23.17 23.92 13.56
CA GLY A 32 -24.21 24.66 14.27
C GLY A 32 -25.35 25.10 13.35
N PHE A 33 -25.05 25.73 12.22
CA PHE A 33 -26.07 26.12 11.24
C PHE A 33 -26.75 24.91 10.59
N TRP A 34 -26.03 23.80 10.40
CA TRP A 34 -26.65 22.55 9.97
C TRP A 34 -27.64 21.99 10.99
N LEU A 35 -27.30 21.99 12.29
CA LEU A 35 -28.20 21.58 13.37
C LEU A 35 -29.41 22.49 13.51
N VAL A 36 -29.22 23.81 13.45
CA VAL A 36 -30.33 24.79 13.46
C VAL A 36 -31.18 24.64 12.18
N GLY A 37 -30.63 24.14 11.08
CA GLY A 37 -31.40 23.82 9.87
C GLY A 37 -32.32 22.59 9.99
N LEU A 38 -32.30 21.85 11.11
CA LEU A 38 -33.20 20.71 11.36
C LEU A 38 -34.58 21.14 11.90
N GLN A 39 -34.68 22.32 12.51
CA GLN A 39 -35.96 22.84 13.00
C GLN A 39 -36.76 23.50 11.85
N SER A 40 -38.08 23.56 11.99
CA SER A 40 -39.02 24.06 10.97
C SER A 40 -39.53 25.49 11.19
N VAL A 41 -39.15 26.13 12.30
CA VAL A 41 -39.55 27.50 12.70
C VAL A 41 -38.85 28.57 11.86
N TRP A 42 -37.61 28.32 11.44
CA TRP A 42 -36.80 29.26 10.66
C TRP A 42 -36.09 28.55 9.51
N ASP A 43 -36.36 28.99 8.28
CA ASP A 43 -35.65 28.48 7.10
C ASP A 43 -34.24 29.10 6.99
N VAL A 44 -33.30 28.44 7.67
CA VAL A 44 -31.87 28.76 7.66
C VAL A 44 -31.28 28.72 6.25
N ARG A 45 -31.81 27.85 5.37
CA ARG A 45 -31.30 27.69 3.99
C ARG A 45 -31.68 28.90 3.16
N GLN A 46 -32.94 29.30 3.19
CA GLN A 46 -33.41 30.50 2.49
C GLN A 46 -32.81 31.79 3.07
N TRP A 47 -32.60 31.85 4.38
CA TRP A 47 -31.99 33.01 5.02
C TRP A 47 -30.56 33.28 4.55
N GLY A 48 -29.71 32.25 4.51
CA GLY A 48 -28.27 32.41 4.27
C GLY A 48 -27.77 32.02 2.87
N ALA A 49 -28.61 31.48 1.98
CA ALA A 49 -28.20 31.16 0.61
C ALA A 49 -27.85 32.40 -0.21
N LEU A 50 -26.81 32.30 -1.04
CA LEU A 50 -26.46 33.36 -2.00
C LEU A 50 -27.33 33.21 -3.25
N ILE A 51 -28.38 34.04 -3.34
CA ILE A 51 -29.38 34.01 -4.42
C ILE A 51 -29.29 35.32 -5.22
N PRO A 52 -28.82 35.31 -6.49
CA PRO A 52 -28.58 36.53 -7.27
C PRO A 52 -29.77 37.49 -7.36
N LYS A 53 -30.99 37.00 -7.60
CA LYS A 53 -32.20 37.85 -7.72
C LYS A 53 -32.65 38.49 -6.41
N GLU A 54 -32.27 37.93 -5.27
CA GLU A 54 -32.64 38.44 -3.94
C GLU A 54 -31.55 39.36 -3.34
N MET A 55 -30.49 39.66 -4.09
CA MET A 55 -29.41 40.54 -3.64
C MET A 55 -29.79 42.03 -3.78
N GLY A 56 -29.90 42.70 -2.63
CA GLY A 56 -30.04 44.15 -2.44
C GLY A 56 -29.28 44.62 -1.19
N LEU A 57 -29.38 45.90 -0.82
CA LEU A 57 -28.63 46.48 0.30
C LEU A 57 -28.92 45.79 1.65
N ALA A 58 -30.18 45.38 1.88
CA ALA A 58 -30.60 44.71 3.11
C ALA A 58 -30.16 43.23 3.19
N THR A 59 -29.81 42.60 2.07
CA THR A 59 -29.45 41.17 1.99
C THR A 59 -27.97 40.94 1.73
N LEU A 60 -27.13 41.99 1.80
CA LEU A 60 -25.67 41.90 1.60
C LEU A 60 -24.98 40.92 2.55
N TYR A 61 -25.54 40.69 3.75
CA TYR A 61 -25.01 39.71 4.70
C TYR A 61 -24.92 38.29 4.09
N ARG A 62 -25.77 37.96 3.11
CA ARG A 62 -25.79 36.66 2.41
C ARG A 62 -24.48 36.36 1.68
N MET A 63 -23.71 37.38 1.33
CA MET A 63 -22.38 37.20 0.74
C MET A 63 -21.39 36.55 1.72
N ASN A 64 -21.59 36.67 3.04
CA ASN A 64 -20.70 36.09 4.04
C ASN A 64 -21.32 34.91 4.78
N THR A 65 -22.64 34.72 4.73
CA THR A 65 -23.31 33.61 5.45
C THR A 65 -23.41 32.33 4.63
N PHE A 66 -23.48 32.40 3.29
CA PHE A 66 -23.64 31.22 2.44
C PHE A 66 -22.60 30.09 2.62
N PRO A 67 -21.32 30.33 2.98
CA PRO A 67 -20.34 29.24 3.16
C PRO A 67 -20.70 28.31 4.32
N PHE A 68 -21.45 28.80 5.31
CA PHE A 68 -21.82 28.04 6.51
C PHE A 68 -23.08 27.19 6.31
N ILE A 69 -23.89 27.50 5.29
CA ILE A 69 -25.21 26.90 5.07
C ILE A 69 -25.11 25.75 4.08
N HIS A 70 -25.70 24.59 4.39
CA HIS A 70 -25.57 23.39 3.57
C HIS A 70 -26.93 22.70 3.32
N LEU A 71 -27.06 22.08 2.14
CA LEU A 71 -28.28 21.40 1.68
C LEU A 71 -28.67 20.19 2.52
N ASN A 72 -27.70 19.33 2.85
CA ASN A 72 -27.90 18.11 3.63
C ASN A 72 -26.60 17.72 4.33
N VAL A 73 -26.65 16.69 5.18
CA VAL A 73 -25.49 16.23 5.95
C VAL A 73 -24.34 15.78 5.05
N PHE A 74 -24.65 15.13 3.93
CA PHE A 74 -23.64 14.66 2.98
C PHE A 74 -22.87 15.83 2.35
N HIS A 75 -23.60 16.87 1.93
CA HIS A 75 -23.01 18.10 1.41
C HIS A 75 -22.14 18.79 2.47
N ALA A 76 -22.60 18.88 3.71
CA ALA A 76 -21.81 19.44 4.82
C ALA A 76 -20.53 18.65 5.10
N VAL A 77 -20.61 17.32 5.18
CA VAL A 77 -19.45 16.44 5.42
C VAL A 77 -18.41 16.55 4.30
N MET A 78 -18.84 16.52 3.03
CA MET A 78 -17.91 16.65 1.90
C MET A 78 -17.21 18.02 1.87
N ASN A 79 -17.93 19.09 2.17
CA ASN A 79 -17.34 20.43 2.27
C ASN A 79 -16.37 20.52 3.45
N LEU A 80 -16.70 19.94 4.61
CA LEU A 80 -15.82 19.89 5.78
C LEU A 80 -14.53 19.12 5.50
N LEU A 81 -14.62 17.95 4.87
CA LEU A 81 -13.44 17.16 4.50
C LEU A 81 -12.52 17.90 3.53
N ALA A 82 -13.08 18.71 2.63
CA ALA A 82 -12.31 19.47 1.65
C ALA A 82 -11.71 20.77 2.25
N ILE A 83 -12.46 21.49 3.09
CA ILE A 83 -12.04 22.82 3.57
C ILE A 83 -11.09 22.76 4.75
N VAL A 84 -11.25 21.81 5.67
CA VAL A 84 -10.46 21.73 6.92
C VAL A 84 -8.94 21.68 6.66
N PRO A 85 -8.39 20.80 5.81
CA PRO A 85 -6.93 20.74 5.61
C PRO A 85 -6.37 22.01 4.94
N LEU A 86 -7.14 22.62 4.03
CA LEU A 86 -6.74 23.85 3.33
C LEU A 86 -6.77 25.06 4.27
N LEU A 87 -7.81 25.15 5.10
CA LEU A 87 -8.01 26.26 6.02
C LEU A 87 -7.06 26.21 7.22
N GLU A 88 -6.80 25.01 7.75
CA GLU A 88 -5.79 24.76 8.80
C GLU A 88 -4.42 25.27 8.34
N ARG A 89 -4.01 24.88 7.13
CA ARG A 89 -2.74 25.29 6.55
C ARG A 89 -2.68 26.80 6.33
N PHE A 90 -3.75 27.39 5.80
CA PHE A 90 -3.81 28.83 5.57
C PHE A 90 -3.75 29.62 6.90
N GLU A 91 -4.40 29.14 7.95
CA GLU A 91 -4.37 29.76 9.27
C GLU A 91 -3.01 29.67 9.95
N ALA A 92 -2.35 28.53 9.85
CA ALA A 92 -0.99 28.36 10.34
C ALA A 92 0.01 29.32 9.65
N GLU A 93 -0.21 29.62 8.36
CA GLU A 93 0.66 30.48 7.57
C GLU A 93 0.40 31.98 7.80
N TYR A 94 -0.86 32.41 7.82
CA TYR A 94 -1.24 33.82 7.86
C TYR A 94 -1.66 34.33 9.25
N GLY A 95 -1.88 33.44 10.22
CA GLY A 95 -2.36 33.77 11.55
C GLY A 95 -3.89 33.95 11.62
N THR A 96 -4.45 33.75 12.81
CA THR A 96 -5.91 33.66 13.04
C THR A 96 -6.64 34.97 12.69
N LEU A 97 -6.15 36.13 13.12
CA LEU A 97 -6.81 37.42 12.82
C LEU A 97 -6.74 37.80 11.34
N THR A 98 -5.65 37.48 10.66
CA THR A 98 -5.52 37.72 9.21
C THR A 98 -6.55 36.87 8.45
N CYS A 99 -6.73 35.61 8.85
CA CYS A 99 -7.73 34.72 8.28
C CYS A 99 -9.15 35.26 8.49
N LEU A 100 -9.46 35.73 9.70
CA LEU A 100 -10.74 36.37 10.00
C LEU A 100 -10.99 37.58 9.07
N GLY A 101 -10.01 38.48 8.95
CA GLY A 101 -10.13 39.67 8.10
C GLY A 101 -10.26 39.35 6.60
N LEU A 102 -9.55 38.32 6.13
CA LEU A 102 -9.58 37.92 4.72
C LEU A 102 -10.87 37.16 4.34
N PHE A 103 -11.30 36.20 5.16
CA PHE A 103 -12.47 35.36 4.86
C PHE A 103 -13.81 36.02 5.19
N PHE A 104 -13.90 36.91 6.18
CA PHE A 104 -15.10 37.74 6.36
C PHE A 104 -15.06 39.05 5.53
N GLY A 105 -14.02 39.20 4.70
CA GLY A 105 -13.86 40.30 3.78
C GLY A 105 -13.55 39.80 2.36
N PRO A 106 -12.42 40.20 1.77
CA PRO A 106 -12.19 40.12 0.32
C PRO A 106 -12.21 38.70 -0.27
N LEU A 107 -11.79 37.66 0.46
CA LEU A 107 -11.74 36.29 -0.07
C LEU A 107 -13.11 35.62 -0.20
N THR A 108 -14.15 36.21 0.37
CA THR A 108 -15.54 35.74 0.23
C THR A 108 -16.39 36.74 -0.52
N THR A 109 -16.24 38.04 -0.25
CA THR A 109 -17.07 39.08 -0.89
C THR A 109 -16.72 39.27 -2.36
N ILE A 110 -15.45 39.27 -2.76
CA ILE A 110 -15.05 39.45 -4.16
C ILE A 110 -15.55 38.30 -5.05
N PRO A 111 -15.33 37.01 -4.70
CA PRO A 111 -15.92 35.90 -5.46
C PRO A 111 -17.44 35.95 -5.51
N SER A 112 -18.10 36.34 -4.41
CA SER A 112 -19.55 36.43 -4.34
C SER A 112 -20.11 37.54 -5.23
N ILE A 113 -19.47 38.70 -5.27
CA ILE A 113 -19.83 39.80 -6.17
C ILE A 113 -19.64 39.37 -7.61
N LEU A 114 -18.48 38.77 -7.94
CA LEU A 114 -18.19 38.26 -9.27
C LEU A 114 -19.25 37.25 -9.72
N TYR A 115 -19.59 36.30 -8.86
CA TYR A 115 -20.65 35.32 -9.11
C TYR A 115 -22.01 35.97 -9.38
N VAL A 116 -22.45 36.88 -8.49
CA VAL A 116 -23.76 37.54 -8.60
C VAL A 116 -23.85 38.41 -9.86
N LEU A 117 -22.78 39.13 -10.23
CA LEU A 117 -22.76 39.94 -11.45
C LEU A 117 -22.84 39.08 -12.71
N VAL A 118 -22.09 37.98 -12.76
CA VAL A 118 -22.10 37.06 -13.91
C VAL A 118 -23.45 36.37 -14.05
N GLU A 119 -24.03 35.85 -12.95
CA GLU A 119 -25.36 35.22 -12.98
C GLU A 119 -26.47 36.21 -13.36
N LYS A 120 -26.46 37.43 -12.82
CA LYS A 120 -27.42 38.48 -13.21
C LYS A 120 -27.27 38.85 -14.69
N GLY A 121 -26.05 38.93 -15.20
CA GLY A 121 -25.78 39.21 -16.62
C GLY A 121 -26.27 38.10 -17.56
N LEU A 122 -26.25 36.85 -17.11
CA LEU A 122 -26.74 35.69 -17.86
C LEU A 122 -28.24 35.42 -17.69
N GLY A 123 -28.95 36.22 -16.88
CA GLY A 123 -30.38 36.03 -16.57
C GLY A 123 -30.71 34.80 -15.72
N ALA A 124 -29.69 34.14 -15.17
CA ALA A 124 -29.81 32.96 -14.32
C ALA A 124 -30.04 33.34 -12.84
N ASN A 125 -30.45 32.37 -12.02
CA ASN A 125 -30.69 32.58 -10.58
C ASN A 125 -30.36 31.32 -9.78
N THR A 126 -29.19 30.75 -10.03
CA THR A 126 -28.77 29.56 -9.28
C THR A 126 -28.40 29.97 -7.84
N ALA A 127 -29.01 29.33 -6.85
CA ALA A 127 -28.66 29.56 -5.45
C ALA A 127 -27.35 28.83 -5.08
N VAL A 128 -26.43 29.51 -4.41
CA VAL A 128 -25.17 28.90 -3.91
C VAL A 128 -25.24 28.77 -2.40
N MET A 129 -24.88 27.57 -1.93
CA MET A 129 -24.77 27.21 -0.53
C MET A 129 -23.53 26.34 -0.34
N GLY A 130 -22.84 26.52 0.79
CA GLY A 130 -21.72 25.68 1.23
C GLY A 130 -20.34 26.27 0.99
N ALA A 131 -19.37 25.76 1.74
CA ALA A 131 -17.99 26.27 1.79
C ALA A 131 -17.16 25.99 0.51
N SER A 132 -17.73 25.32 -0.49
CA SER A 132 -17.03 24.90 -1.70
C SER A 132 -16.42 26.07 -2.48
N MET A 133 -17.01 27.27 -2.43
CA MET A 133 -16.38 28.46 -3.02
C MET A 133 -15.04 28.79 -2.34
N TRP A 134 -14.96 28.66 -1.00
CA TRP A 134 -13.69 28.82 -0.26
C TRP A 134 -12.67 27.75 -0.62
N VAL A 135 -13.12 26.51 -0.82
CA VAL A 135 -12.25 25.40 -1.26
C VAL A 135 -11.58 25.77 -2.58
N PHE A 136 -12.34 26.22 -3.58
CA PHE A 136 -11.78 26.60 -4.88
C PHE A 136 -10.90 27.86 -4.82
N THR A 137 -11.23 28.84 -3.98
CA THR A 137 -10.36 30.00 -3.71
C THR A 137 -9.01 29.58 -3.15
N LEU A 138 -9.00 28.68 -2.16
CA LEU A 138 -7.77 28.18 -1.54
C LEU A 138 -6.97 27.29 -2.51
N LEU A 139 -7.62 26.42 -3.27
CA LEU A 139 -6.97 25.58 -4.29
C LEU A 139 -6.31 26.42 -5.38
N GLY A 140 -6.97 27.48 -5.86
CA GLY A 140 -6.37 28.40 -6.84
C GLY A 140 -5.12 29.09 -6.29
N LEU A 141 -5.19 29.56 -5.05
CA LEU A 141 -4.07 30.21 -4.38
C LEU A 141 -2.89 29.24 -4.17
N GLU A 142 -3.14 28.01 -3.74
CA GLU A 142 -2.11 26.99 -3.59
C GLU A 142 -1.50 26.55 -4.94
N ALA A 143 -2.32 26.42 -5.98
CA ALA A 143 -1.85 26.02 -7.30
C ALA A 143 -0.90 27.05 -7.91
N MET A 144 -1.15 28.35 -7.73
CA MET A 144 -0.23 29.41 -8.18
C MET A 144 1.09 29.40 -7.42
N ARG A 145 1.06 29.09 -6.12
CA ARG A 145 2.30 28.94 -5.34
C ARG A 145 3.08 27.71 -5.75
N THR A 146 2.38 26.60 -5.95
CA THR A 146 2.98 25.35 -6.40
C THR A 146 3.57 25.51 -7.79
N TYR A 147 2.92 26.25 -8.68
CA TYR A 147 3.46 26.59 -10.00
C TYR A 147 4.78 27.39 -9.93
N LYS A 148 4.93 28.30 -8.96
CA LYS A 148 6.19 29.04 -8.77
C LYS A 148 7.34 28.13 -8.35
N LEU A 149 7.06 27.07 -7.60
CA LEU A 149 8.07 26.11 -7.12
C LEU A 149 8.32 24.97 -8.13
N ASN A 150 7.24 24.46 -8.72
CA ASN A 150 7.20 23.34 -9.65
C ASN A 150 6.29 23.71 -10.84
N PRO A 151 6.82 24.30 -11.92
CA PRO A 151 6.01 24.88 -12.99
C PRO A 151 5.27 23.83 -13.81
N ASN A 152 5.85 22.65 -13.98
CA ASN A 152 5.31 21.59 -14.83
C ASN A 152 5.12 20.30 -14.04
N LEU A 153 3.95 19.69 -14.23
CA LEU A 153 3.62 18.34 -13.79
C LEU A 153 3.74 17.43 -15.01
N VAL A 154 4.69 16.50 -14.97
CA VAL A 154 4.97 15.58 -16.08
C VAL A 154 4.07 14.36 -15.97
N ILE A 155 3.12 14.23 -16.90
CA ILE A 155 2.24 13.05 -17.03
C ILE A 155 2.49 12.43 -18.39
N LEU A 156 2.84 11.15 -18.44
CA LEU A 156 3.00 10.40 -19.71
C LEU A 156 3.95 11.08 -20.72
N GLY A 157 4.99 11.77 -20.24
CA GLY A 157 5.95 12.50 -21.08
C GLY A 157 5.53 13.91 -21.52
N TYR A 158 4.31 14.35 -21.18
CA TYR A 158 3.83 15.71 -21.46
C TYR A 158 3.92 16.59 -20.21
N SER A 159 4.47 17.79 -20.37
CA SER A 159 4.57 18.81 -19.33
C SER A 159 3.28 19.63 -19.25
N ILE A 160 2.44 19.36 -18.25
CA ILE A 160 1.22 20.13 -17.98
C ILE A 160 1.53 21.19 -16.92
N PRO A 161 1.23 22.48 -17.15
CA PRO A 161 1.49 23.50 -16.16
C PRO A 161 0.71 23.26 -14.86
N THR A 162 1.39 23.26 -13.72
CA THR A 162 0.79 22.87 -12.41
C THR A 162 -0.37 23.78 -11.99
N TRP A 163 -0.40 25.03 -12.45
CA TRP A 163 -1.50 25.96 -12.17
C TRP A 163 -2.85 25.48 -12.75
N THR A 164 -2.84 24.60 -13.76
CA THR A 164 -4.07 24.07 -14.40
C THR A 164 -4.76 22.97 -13.58
N THR A 165 -4.11 22.45 -12.52
CA THR A 165 -4.65 21.32 -11.74
C THR A 165 -6.03 21.59 -11.12
N PRO A 166 -6.33 22.76 -10.53
CA PRO A 166 -7.67 23.02 -9.98
C PRO A 166 -8.75 23.23 -11.04
N ILE A 167 -8.38 23.60 -12.28
CA ILE A 167 -9.33 23.68 -13.41
C ILE A 167 -9.80 22.28 -13.77
N GLY A 168 -8.89 21.30 -13.79
CA GLY A 168 -9.26 19.89 -13.94
C GLY A 168 -10.25 19.45 -12.86
N ILE A 169 -9.98 19.79 -11.59
CA ILE A 169 -10.86 19.48 -10.46
C ILE A 169 -12.23 20.18 -10.62
N LEU A 170 -12.27 21.44 -11.06
CA LEU A 170 -13.49 22.19 -11.33
C LEU A 170 -14.40 21.45 -12.33
N PHE A 171 -13.84 20.99 -13.45
CA PHE A 171 -14.59 20.23 -14.44
C PHE A 171 -15.04 18.87 -13.91
N VAL A 172 -14.19 18.17 -13.15
CA VAL A 172 -14.54 16.88 -12.54
C VAL A 172 -15.69 17.03 -11.55
N ILE A 173 -15.67 18.04 -10.69
CA ILE A 173 -16.74 18.28 -9.70
C ILE A 173 -18.05 18.66 -10.40
N ALA A 174 -17.99 19.50 -11.44
CA ALA A 174 -19.17 19.84 -12.23
C ALA A 174 -19.81 18.61 -12.91
N VAL A 175 -19.02 17.59 -13.25
CA VAL A 175 -19.49 16.33 -13.82
C VAL A 175 -20.05 15.39 -12.75
N LEU A 176 -19.37 15.27 -11.61
CA LEU A 176 -19.68 14.28 -10.57
C LEU A 176 -20.80 14.70 -9.62
N VAL A 177 -20.95 16.00 -9.37
CA VAL A 177 -21.92 16.54 -8.39
C VAL A 177 -23.02 17.30 -9.13
N PRO A 178 -24.14 16.64 -9.47
CA PRO A 178 -25.28 17.30 -10.11
C PRO A 178 -25.84 18.39 -9.18
N ASN A 179 -26.22 19.53 -9.76
CA ASN A 179 -26.70 20.75 -9.07
C ASN A 179 -25.64 21.57 -8.32
N SER A 180 -24.35 21.33 -8.55
CA SER A 180 -23.29 22.24 -8.09
C SER A 180 -23.20 23.49 -8.98
N SER A 181 -22.97 24.66 -8.39
CA SER A 181 -22.82 25.92 -9.13
C SER A 181 -21.42 26.03 -9.73
N PHE A 182 -21.28 25.60 -10.99
CA PHE A 182 -20.04 25.73 -11.76
C PHE A 182 -19.51 27.16 -11.76
N LEU A 183 -20.40 28.15 -11.97
CA LEU A 183 -20.03 29.57 -11.98
C LEU A 183 -19.56 30.05 -10.60
N GLY A 184 -20.15 29.55 -9.52
CA GLY A 184 -19.69 29.84 -8.15
C GLY A 184 -18.28 29.30 -7.88
N HIS A 185 -18.02 28.05 -8.27
CA HIS A 185 -16.69 27.44 -8.14
C HIS A 185 -15.64 28.12 -9.03
N ALA A 186 -16.00 28.48 -10.26
CA ALA A 186 -15.14 29.21 -11.18
C ALA A 186 -14.80 30.62 -10.66
N ALA A 187 -15.76 31.32 -10.06
CA ALA A 187 -15.54 32.63 -9.45
C ALA A 187 -14.57 32.55 -8.24
N GLY A 188 -14.75 31.54 -7.38
CA GLY A 188 -13.82 31.26 -6.28
C GLY A 188 -12.41 30.96 -6.79
N LEU A 189 -12.29 30.07 -7.78
CA LEU A 189 -11.01 29.70 -8.37
C LEU A 189 -10.29 30.90 -9.02
N GLY A 190 -11.02 31.72 -9.78
CA GLY A 190 -10.47 32.92 -10.42
C GLY A 190 -9.90 33.91 -9.42
N VAL A 191 -10.62 34.21 -8.34
CA VAL A 191 -10.13 35.08 -7.26
C VAL A 191 -8.95 34.44 -6.54
N GLY A 192 -8.96 33.12 -6.33
CA GLY A 192 -7.84 32.36 -5.78
C GLY A 192 -6.55 32.51 -6.60
N TYR A 193 -6.64 32.42 -7.93
CA TYR A 193 -5.49 32.66 -8.82
C TYR A 193 -4.96 34.09 -8.72
N VAL A 194 -5.84 35.08 -8.73
CA VAL A 194 -5.49 36.49 -8.58
C VAL A 194 -4.79 36.74 -7.24
N ALA A 195 -5.32 36.19 -6.14
CA ALA A 195 -4.69 36.28 -4.82
C ALA A 195 -3.30 35.62 -4.79
N GLY A 196 -3.14 34.47 -5.48
CA GLY A 196 -1.88 33.72 -5.60
C GLY A 196 -0.74 34.43 -6.35
N PHE A 197 -1.05 35.44 -7.18
CA PHE A 197 -0.03 36.28 -7.83
C PHE A 197 0.71 37.20 -6.86
N GLY A 198 0.30 37.29 -5.59
CA GLY A 198 0.93 38.13 -4.56
C GLY A 198 0.10 39.34 -4.15
N LEU A 199 -1.17 39.41 -4.59
CA LEU A 199 -2.12 40.46 -4.22
C LEU A 199 -2.67 40.29 -2.79
N LEU A 200 -2.50 39.11 -2.19
CA LEU A 200 -2.94 38.85 -0.82
C LEU A 200 -2.34 39.82 0.21
N LYS A 201 -1.11 40.31 -0.01
CA LYS A 201 -0.44 41.28 0.88
C LYS A 201 -1.14 42.65 0.91
N TYR A 202 -1.85 43.01 -0.16
CA TYR A 202 -2.58 44.28 -0.25
C TYR A 202 -4.02 44.16 0.28
N LEU A 203 -4.56 42.94 0.28
CA LEU A 203 -5.90 42.64 0.80
C LEU A 203 -5.90 42.33 2.31
N ALA A 204 -4.77 41.88 2.84
CA ALA A 204 -4.63 41.58 4.26
C ALA A 204 -4.67 42.87 5.11
N PRO A 205 -5.29 42.84 6.30
CA PRO A 205 -5.23 43.97 7.23
C PRO A 205 -3.77 44.31 7.58
N PRO A 206 -3.44 45.59 7.80
CA PRO A 206 -2.06 45.99 8.08
C PRO A 206 -1.56 45.39 9.41
N GLU A 207 -0.35 44.84 9.38
CA GLU A 207 0.19 44.05 10.51
C GLU A 207 0.31 44.85 11.81
N TRP A 208 0.58 46.17 11.73
CA TRP A 208 0.62 47.03 12.91
C TRP A 208 -0.73 47.07 13.64
N ALA A 209 -1.85 47.06 12.91
CA ALA A 209 -3.19 47.06 13.49
C ALA A 209 -3.52 45.70 14.11
N LEU A 210 -3.12 44.61 13.44
CA LEU A 210 -3.29 43.26 13.98
C LEU A 210 -2.50 43.05 15.27
N ARG A 211 -1.24 43.48 15.31
CA ARG A 211 -0.40 43.44 16.53
C ARG A 211 -0.98 44.29 17.66
N TRP A 212 -1.52 45.46 17.34
CA TRP A 212 -2.19 46.31 18.31
C TRP A 212 -3.41 45.62 18.94
N ILE A 213 -4.24 44.94 18.13
CA ILE A 213 -5.38 44.15 18.62
C ILE A 213 -4.92 42.98 19.48
N GLU A 214 -3.93 42.21 19.01
CA GLU A 214 -3.38 41.05 19.74
C GLU A 214 -2.83 41.44 21.11
N GLY A 215 -2.02 42.50 21.16
CA GLY A 215 -1.42 43.01 22.38
C GLY A 215 -2.45 43.60 23.35
N LYS A 216 -3.43 44.36 22.85
CA LYS A 216 -4.45 45.01 23.70
C LYS A 216 -5.42 44.00 24.31
N LEU A 217 -5.73 42.91 23.61
CA LEU A 217 -6.68 41.89 24.07
C LEU A 217 -6.01 40.67 24.72
N ASN A 218 -4.68 40.58 24.68
CA ASN A 218 -3.88 39.44 25.14
C ASN A 218 -4.43 38.10 24.60
N LEU A 219 -4.64 38.04 23.27
CA LEU A 219 -5.31 36.90 22.63
C LEU A 219 -4.50 35.60 22.77
N LEU A 220 -3.17 35.67 22.71
CA LEU A 220 -2.29 34.51 22.84
C LEU A 220 -2.40 33.83 24.22
N GLY A 221 -2.60 34.63 25.29
CA GLY A 221 -2.77 34.10 26.65
C GLY A 221 -4.19 33.66 26.99
N ARG A 222 -5.21 34.15 26.25
CA ARG A 222 -6.63 33.91 26.57
C ARG A 222 -7.29 32.86 25.68
N LEU A 223 -6.86 32.72 24.43
CA LEU A 223 -7.50 31.84 23.46
C LEU A 223 -6.59 30.64 23.15
N PRO A 224 -6.97 29.41 23.54
CA PRO A 224 -6.17 28.24 23.24
C PRO A 224 -6.18 27.98 21.72
N HIS A 225 -5.04 27.55 21.17
CA HIS A 225 -4.84 27.28 19.72
C HIS A 225 -4.98 28.50 18.80
N TYR A 226 -4.87 29.70 19.36
CA TYR A 226 -4.75 30.95 18.60
C TYR A 226 -3.35 31.05 17.94
N VAL A 227 -3.30 31.37 16.64
CA VAL A 227 -2.04 31.56 15.89
C VAL A 227 -1.76 33.06 15.78
N SER A 228 -0.72 33.55 16.47
CA SER A 228 -0.39 34.98 16.46
C SER A 228 0.29 35.46 15.19
N VAL A 229 0.26 36.77 14.99
CA VAL A 229 0.92 37.44 13.87
C VAL A 229 2.43 37.21 13.86
N ASP A 230 3.05 37.07 15.03
CA ASP A 230 4.49 36.86 15.18
C ASP A 230 4.90 35.37 15.20
N GLN A 231 3.93 34.45 15.33
CA GLN A 231 4.12 33.01 15.17
C GLN A 231 3.86 32.53 13.73
N LYS A 232 3.47 33.44 12.81
CA LYS A 232 3.30 33.14 11.38
C LYS A 232 4.58 32.50 10.85
N THR A 233 4.46 31.29 10.33
CA THR A 233 5.61 30.51 9.87
C THR A 233 6.04 30.94 8.46
N TYR A 234 6.53 32.17 8.29
CA TYR A 234 7.24 32.53 7.06
C TYR A 234 8.61 31.85 7.07
N GLY A 235 8.76 30.78 6.28
CA GLY A 235 10.07 30.20 5.99
C GLY A 235 10.59 29.13 6.96
N ARG A 236 9.73 28.39 7.67
CA ARG A 236 10.14 27.15 8.37
C ARG A 236 9.19 26.04 7.99
N PHE A 237 9.63 25.16 7.08
CA PHE A 237 8.96 23.91 6.79
C PHE A 237 8.73 23.17 8.11
N GLY A 238 7.50 23.21 8.61
CA GLY A 238 6.99 22.31 9.62
C GLY A 238 6.83 20.94 8.97
N VAL A 239 7.94 20.22 8.91
CA VAL A 239 8.00 18.78 8.69
C VAL A 239 7.14 18.11 9.76
N LEU A 240 5.95 17.66 9.40
CA LEU A 240 5.53 16.34 9.85
C LEU A 240 6.25 15.33 8.97
N PRO A 241 6.52 14.10 9.44
CA PRO A 241 7.30 13.11 8.71
C PRO A 241 6.48 12.60 7.51
N SER A 242 6.44 13.40 6.44
CA SER A 242 6.40 12.86 5.09
C SER A 242 7.82 12.45 4.79
N SER A 243 8.05 11.14 4.69
CA SER A 243 9.22 10.56 4.07
C SER A 243 9.65 11.39 2.85
N ASN A 244 10.73 12.16 3.01
CA ASN A 244 11.47 12.69 1.89
C ASN A 244 12.07 11.47 1.18
N SER A 245 11.39 11.01 0.13
CA SER A 245 12.06 10.39 -1.00
C SER A 245 11.96 11.40 -2.14
N SER A 246 13.10 11.98 -2.46
CA SER A 246 13.36 12.60 -3.75
C SER A 246 13.19 11.53 -4.83
N THR A 247 12.00 11.46 -5.40
CA THR A 247 11.75 10.86 -6.71
C THR A 247 10.43 11.40 -7.20
N GLY A 248 10.36 11.76 -8.49
CA GLY A 248 9.11 12.15 -9.14
C GLY A 248 8.03 11.09 -8.91
N GLY A 249 7.23 11.32 -7.89
CA GLY A 249 6.17 10.44 -7.43
C GLY A 249 4.85 11.03 -7.86
N SER A 250 4.38 10.53 -8.99
CA SER A 250 3.00 10.59 -9.45
C SER A 250 2.01 10.49 -8.28
N GLY A 251 1.49 11.64 -7.85
CA GLY A 251 0.17 11.70 -7.23
C GLY A 251 -0.79 11.04 -8.21
N VAL A 252 -1.40 9.95 -7.77
CA VAL A 252 -2.33 9.14 -8.54
C VAL A 252 -3.36 10.07 -9.18
N GLY A 253 -3.18 10.28 -10.49
CA GLY A 253 -4.07 11.10 -11.31
C GLY A 253 -5.40 10.38 -11.47
N LEU A 254 -6.28 10.53 -10.48
CA LEU A 254 -7.72 10.37 -10.67
C LEU A 254 -8.20 11.59 -11.47
N GLY A 255 -7.82 11.66 -12.74
CA GLY A 255 -7.92 12.91 -13.48
C GLY A 255 -7.55 12.78 -14.95
N LEU A 256 -8.21 11.87 -15.67
CA LEU A 256 -8.16 11.89 -17.13
C LEU A 256 -9.35 11.18 -17.79
N VAL A 257 -10.59 11.56 -17.45
CA VAL A 257 -11.74 11.37 -18.34
C VAL A 257 -12.75 12.50 -18.06
N GLY A 258 -12.49 13.70 -18.58
CA GLY A 258 -13.15 14.90 -18.04
C GLY A 258 -13.55 15.99 -19.01
N THR A 259 -13.64 15.74 -20.32
CA THR A 259 -14.24 16.71 -21.27
C THR A 259 -15.03 16.07 -22.39
N SER A 260 -14.81 14.79 -22.69
CA SER A 260 -15.64 14.05 -23.66
C SER A 260 -16.90 13.45 -23.03
N ALA A 261 -16.89 13.11 -21.72
CA ALA A 261 -17.89 12.26 -21.06
C ALA A 261 -19.34 12.78 -21.05
N LEU A 262 -19.55 14.11 -21.08
CA LEU A 262 -20.89 14.72 -21.00
C LEU A 262 -21.63 14.76 -22.34
N ALA A 263 -20.92 14.89 -23.46
CA ALA A 263 -21.48 14.64 -24.79
C ALA A 263 -21.64 13.12 -25.04
N LEU A 264 -20.77 12.30 -24.43
CA LEU A 264 -20.74 10.84 -24.52
C LEU A 264 -21.87 10.11 -23.77
N ARG A 265 -22.54 10.75 -22.80
CA ARG A 265 -23.58 10.12 -21.96
C ARG A 265 -24.76 9.57 -22.79
N ARG A 266 -24.93 10.05 -24.03
CA ARG A 266 -26.07 9.76 -24.90
C ARG A 266 -25.72 9.01 -26.20
N ASP A 267 -24.45 8.71 -26.47
CA ASP A 267 -24.04 8.11 -27.74
C ASP A 267 -23.73 6.60 -27.60
N PRO A 268 -24.56 5.68 -28.12
CA PRO A 268 -24.40 4.22 -27.96
C PRO A 268 -23.11 3.66 -28.57
N ARG A 269 -22.44 4.41 -29.44
CA ARG A 269 -21.16 4.00 -30.07
C ARG A 269 -19.99 4.05 -29.09
N MET A 270 -20.03 4.96 -28.11
CA MET A 270 -18.89 5.17 -27.20
C MET A 270 -18.91 4.29 -25.95
N LEU A 271 -20.05 3.66 -25.61
CA LEU A 271 -20.11 2.59 -24.60
C LEU A 271 -19.51 1.26 -25.07
N LYS A 272 -19.17 1.14 -26.36
CA LYS A 272 -18.44 -0.03 -26.86
C LYS A 272 -16.94 0.04 -26.54
N VAL A 273 -16.42 1.23 -26.21
CA VAL A 273 -14.98 1.51 -26.06
C VAL A 273 -14.37 1.02 -24.72
N PRO A 274 -15.02 1.17 -23.55
CA PRO A 274 -14.40 0.82 -22.26
C PRO A 274 -13.89 -0.62 -22.12
N PRO A 275 -14.59 -1.66 -22.65
CA PRO A 275 -14.04 -3.02 -22.65
C PRO A 275 -12.75 -3.16 -23.46
N TYR A 276 -12.61 -2.44 -24.59
CA TYR A 276 -11.37 -2.44 -25.36
C TYR A 276 -10.25 -1.69 -24.66
N ILE A 277 -10.55 -0.57 -23.97
CA ILE A 277 -9.57 0.13 -23.14
C ILE A 277 -9.11 -0.76 -21.98
N SER A 278 -10.04 -1.42 -21.29
CA SER A 278 -9.74 -2.36 -20.21
C SER A 278 -8.83 -3.50 -20.70
N LEU A 279 -9.14 -4.08 -21.86
CA LEU A 279 -8.29 -5.09 -22.50
C LEU A 279 -6.91 -4.54 -22.86
N LEU A 280 -6.84 -3.33 -23.43
CA LEU A 280 -5.59 -2.66 -23.75
C LEU A 280 -4.74 -2.43 -22.49
N CYS A 281 -5.34 -1.99 -21.38
CA CYS A 281 -4.65 -1.81 -20.11
C CYS A 281 -4.05 -3.13 -19.59
N ILE A 282 -4.79 -4.24 -19.69
CA ILE A 282 -4.28 -5.57 -19.31
C ILE A 282 -3.15 -6.00 -20.23
N LEU A 283 -3.30 -5.87 -21.54
CA LEU A 283 -2.29 -6.28 -22.52
C LEU A 283 -1.02 -5.44 -22.38
N VAL A 284 -1.13 -4.11 -22.30
CA VAL A 284 0.02 -3.22 -22.10
C VAL A 284 0.70 -3.53 -20.77
N GLY A 285 -0.06 -3.70 -19.68
CA GLY A 285 0.51 -4.10 -18.39
C GLY A 285 1.24 -5.44 -18.47
N ALA A 286 0.64 -6.48 -19.08
CA ALA A 286 1.28 -7.78 -19.22
C ALA A 286 2.54 -7.73 -20.11
N VAL A 287 2.48 -7.03 -21.25
CA VAL A 287 3.60 -6.88 -22.19
C VAL A 287 4.75 -6.08 -21.56
N TRP A 288 4.44 -5.08 -20.74
CA TRP A 288 5.44 -4.24 -20.07
C TRP A 288 6.42 -5.07 -19.24
N LEU A 289 5.96 -6.13 -18.57
CA LEU A 289 6.82 -7.06 -17.82
C LEU A 289 7.91 -7.68 -18.70
N PHE A 290 7.61 -8.01 -19.95
CA PHE A 290 8.58 -8.60 -20.87
C PHE A 290 9.56 -7.56 -21.43
N LEU A 291 9.27 -6.26 -21.31
CA LEU A 291 10.17 -5.19 -21.71
C LEU A 291 11.19 -4.84 -20.61
N LEU A 292 10.85 -5.04 -19.33
CA LEU A 292 11.70 -4.69 -18.20
C LEU A 292 13.14 -5.28 -18.23
N PRO A 293 13.39 -6.52 -18.68
CA PRO A 293 14.74 -7.10 -18.71
C PRO A 293 15.66 -6.53 -19.80
N LEU A 294 15.14 -5.70 -20.71
CA LEU A 294 15.93 -5.04 -21.75
C LEU A 294 16.90 -4.02 -21.15
N ASN A 295 17.98 -3.70 -21.88
CA ASN A 295 19.04 -2.81 -21.36
C ASN A 295 18.57 -1.37 -21.19
N GLU A 296 17.56 -0.95 -21.96
CA GLU A 296 17.00 0.40 -21.98
C GLU A 296 16.16 0.70 -20.74
N TYR A 297 15.54 -0.34 -20.15
CA TYR A 297 14.67 -0.24 -18.98
C TYR A 297 15.32 -0.73 -17.67
N SER A 298 16.51 -1.33 -17.76
CA SER A 298 17.29 -1.79 -16.60
C SER A 298 18.54 -0.92 -16.38
N ARG A 299 18.88 -0.66 -15.12
CA ARG A 299 20.04 0.14 -14.72
C ARG A 299 21.11 -0.75 -14.11
N ARG A 300 22.38 -0.35 -14.25
CA ARG A 300 23.46 -1.00 -13.48
C ARG A 300 23.34 -0.61 -12.01
N THR A 301 23.66 -1.53 -11.12
CA THR A 301 23.73 -1.24 -9.69
C THR A 301 24.95 -0.37 -9.39
N TYR A 302 24.84 0.43 -8.34
CA TYR A 302 25.88 1.30 -7.81
C TYR A 302 25.68 1.44 -6.30
N ILE A 303 26.71 1.92 -5.60
CA ILE A 303 26.62 2.24 -4.17
C ILE A 303 26.17 3.69 -4.07
N SER A 304 25.01 3.92 -3.46
CA SER A 304 24.45 5.27 -3.28
C SER A 304 24.99 5.92 -2.01
N GLU A 305 25.22 5.12 -0.97
CA GLU A 305 25.74 5.57 0.32
C GLU A 305 27.26 5.65 0.32
N ASN A 306 27.78 6.88 0.36
CA ASN A 306 29.22 7.14 0.32
C ASN A 306 29.93 6.61 1.58
N ALA A 307 29.27 6.60 2.74
CA ALA A 307 29.88 6.13 3.99
C ALA A 307 30.17 4.62 3.99
N LEU A 308 29.52 3.86 3.12
CA LEU A 308 29.59 2.40 3.16
C LEU A 308 30.94 1.86 2.69
N LEU A 309 31.57 2.52 1.71
CA LEU A 309 32.91 2.23 1.18
C LEU A 309 33.23 0.72 1.05
N PRO A 310 32.38 -0.07 0.35
CA PRO A 310 32.53 -1.52 0.32
C PRO A 310 33.82 -1.93 -0.37
N GLY A 311 34.55 -2.84 0.28
CA GLY A 311 35.78 -3.39 -0.27
C GLY A 311 36.96 -2.41 -0.35
N GLN A 312 36.95 -1.32 0.42
CA GLN A 312 38.10 -0.40 0.48
C GLN A 312 39.15 -0.79 1.52
N VAL A 313 38.82 -1.69 2.44
CA VAL A 313 39.72 -2.11 3.52
C VAL A 313 40.11 -3.57 3.34
N HIS A 314 41.38 -3.89 3.58
CA HIS A 314 41.85 -5.27 3.60
C HIS A 314 41.25 -6.02 4.79
N THR A 315 40.71 -7.20 4.51
CA THR A 315 40.22 -8.16 5.51
C THR A 315 41.35 -9.08 5.93
N TYR A 316 41.53 -9.30 7.22
CA TYR A 316 42.64 -10.06 7.78
C TYR A 316 42.22 -11.41 8.36
N PHE A 317 40.93 -11.74 8.30
CA PHE A 317 40.43 -13.04 8.74
C PHE A 317 41.06 -14.20 7.93
N GLY A 318 41.80 -15.07 8.61
CA GLY A 318 42.49 -16.20 8.02
C GLY A 318 43.67 -16.71 8.85
N GLY A 319 44.49 -17.58 8.26
CA GLY A 319 45.71 -18.11 8.88
C GLY A 319 45.42 -18.94 10.13
N SER A 320 45.90 -18.50 11.30
CA SER A 320 45.74 -19.21 12.57
C SER A 320 44.28 -19.40 12.99
N ASP A 321 43.37 -18.53 12.53
CA ASP A 321 41.95 -18.63 12.86
C ASP A 321 41.28 -19.86 12.22
N GLN A 322 41.88 -20.43 11.17
CA GLN A 322 41.42 -21.69 10.59
C GLN A 322 41.53 -22.87 11.57
N ASN A 323 42.56 -22.89 12.42
CA ASN A 323 42.72 -23.94 13.43
C ASN A 323 41.65 -23.83 14.51
N VAL A 324 41.30 -22.61 14.89
CA VAL A 324 40.24 -22.33 15.87
C VAL A 324 38.87 -22.70 15.30
N PHE A 325 38.63 -22.35 14.04
CA PHE A 325 37.43 -22.78 13.33
C PHE A 325 37.29 -24.31 13.31
N ARG A 326 38.38 -25.04 13.03
CA ARG A 326 38.36 -26.52 13.03
C ARG A 326 38.02 -27.08 14.41
N ALA A 327 38.54 -26.49 15.48
CA ALA A 327 38.22 -26.91 16.85
C ALA A 327 36.72 -26.69 17.16
N TYR A 328 36.19 -25.49 16.89
CA TYR A 328 34.76 -25.24 17.08
C TYR A 328 33.87 -26.11 16.17
N LYS A 329 34.31 -26.39 14.94
CA LYS A 329 33.60 -27.30 14.03
C LYS A 329 33.51 -28.71 14.61
N GLN A 330 34.59 -29.22 15.21
CA GLN A 330 34.58 -30.53 15.87
C GLN A 330 33.59 -30.56 17.04
N GLU A 331 33.59 -29.52 17.88
CA GLU A 331 32.66 -29.43 19.03
C GLU A 331 31.20 -29.34 18.58
N VAL A 332 30.90 -28.45 17.63
CA VAL A 332 29.55 -28.24 17.10
C VAL A 332 29.04 -29.49 16.38
N ASN A 333 29.86 -30.11 15.53
CA ASN A 333 29.48 -31.35 14.85
C ASN A 333 29.26 -32.49 15.84
N ALA A 334 30.05 -32.59 16.91
CA ALA A 334 29.81 -33.60 17.96
C ALA A 334 28.45 -33.39 18.66
N LEU A 335 28.01 -32.14 18.87
CA LEU A 335 26.68 -31.84 19.42
C LEU A 335 25.57 -32.23 18.44
N ALA A 336 25.77 -31.98 17.14
CA ALA A 336 24.83 -32.35 16.10
C ALA A 336 24.69 -33.88 15.95
N GLU A 337 25.81 -34.60 15.97
CA GLU A 337 25.85 -36.07 15.87
C GLU A 337 25.25 -36.77 17.09
N GLN A 338 25.38 -36.17 18.28
CA GLN A 338 24.75 -36.66 19.51
C GLN A 338 23.24 -36.39 19.58
N GLY A 339 22.67 -35.64 18.64
CA GLY A 339 21.23 -35.34 18.60
C GLY A 339 20.73 -34.60 19.83
N LYS A 340 21.54 -33.70 20.39
CA LYS A 340 21.21 -32.99 21.64
C LYS A 340 20.02 -32.06 21.48
N SER A 341 19.34 -31.82 22.61
CA SER A 341 18.24 -30.85 22.67
C SER A 341 18.74 -29.41 22.51
N ASN A 342 17.86 -28.50 22.06
CA ASN A 342 18.22 -27.09 21.87
C ASN A 342 18.77 -26.42 23.14
N THR A 343 18.24 -26.76 24.32
CA THR A 343 18.71 -26.21 25.61
C THR A 343 20.13 -26.67 25.97
N GLU A 344 20.48 -27.92 25.65
CA GLU A 344 21.83 -28.46 25.84
C GLU A 344 22.84 -27.87 24.85
N ILE A 345 22.42 -27.70 23.59
CA ILE A 345 23.22 -27.02 22.55
C ILE A 345 23.51 -25.58 23.02
N ASN A 346 22.48 -24.83 23.42
CA ASN A 346 22.65 -23.48 23.98
C ASN A 346 23.52 -23.48 25.23
N GLY A 347 23.44 -24.51 26.08
CA GLY A 347 24.34 -24.71 27.22
C GLY A 347 25.81 -24.70 26.84
N LYS A 348 26.17 -25.47 25.81
CA LYS A 348 27.56 -25.55 25.33
C LYS A 348 28.00 -24.32 24.55
N LEU A 349 27.13 -23.78 23.70
CA LEU A 349 27.43 -22.53 22.99
C LEU A 349 27.62 -21.36 23.97
N GLU A 350 26.79 -21.27 25.02
CA GLU A 350 26.92 -20.24 26.04
C GLU A 350 28.23 -20.38 26.83
N GLU A 351 28.65 -21.60 27.18
CA GLU A 351 29.95 -21.87 27.82
C GLU A 351 31.11 -21.32 26.97
N ILE A 352 31.11 -21.62 25.66
CA ILE A 352 32.12 -21.13 24.72
C ILE A 352 32.10 -19.60 24.65
N VAL A 353 30.93 -19.00 24.44
CA VAL A 353 30.79 -17.56 24.22
C VAL A 353 31.07 -16.75 25.48
N ARG A 354 30.70 -17.25 26.67
CA ARG A 354 31.13 -16.68 27.96
C ARG A 354 32.63 -16.82 28.16
N GLY A 355 33.22 -17.93 27.74
CA GLY A 355 34.68 -18.13 27.72
C GLY A 355 35.44 -17.11 26.85
N LEU A 356 34.78 -16.54 25.83
CA LEU A 356 35.30 -15.42 25.03
C LEU A 356 35.18 -14.05 25.73
N GLY A 357 34.53 -13.98 26.90
CA GLY A 357 34.28 -12.75 27.64
C GLY A 357 33.15 -11.89 27.07
N LEU A 358 32.19 -12.51 26.36
CA LEU A 358 30.99 -11.82 25.85
C LEU A 358 29.82 -11.97 26.84
N LYS A 359 28.96 -10.94 26.91
CA LYS A 359 27.75 -10.98 27.74
C LYS A 359 26.68 -11.79 27.01
N THR A 360 26.22 -12.89 27.59
CA THR A 360 25.23 -13.78 26.99
C THR A 360 23.87 -13.65 27.66
N ALA A 361 22.82 -13.96 26.91
CA ALA A 361 21.47 -14.08 27.40
C ALA A 361 20.66 -15.08 26.57
N ARG A 362 19.57 -15.56 27.17
CA ARG A 362 18.66 -16.52 26.56
C ARG A 362 17.24 -15.98 26.47
N GLN A 363 16.49 -16.46 25.50
CA GLN A 363 15.10 -16.09 25.29
C GLN A 363 14.27 -17.30 24.88
N ASN A 364 13.26 -17.64 25.69
CA ASN A 364 12.30 -18.68 25.36
C ASN A 364 11.18 -18.13 24.47
N PHE A 365 10.74 -18.93 23.50
CA PHE A 365 9.61 -18.60 22.64
C PHE A 365 8.76 -19.84 22.34
N THR A 366 7.47 -19.62 22.10
CA THR A 366 6.52 -20.66 21.70
C THR A 366 5.47 -20.09 20.77
N TYR A 367 5.44 -20.57 19.53
CA TYR A 367 4.39 -20.29 18.56
C TYR A 367 3.55 -21.53 18.30
N ALA A 368 2.27 -21.33 18.02
CA ALA A 368 1.36 -22.39 17.59
C ALA A 368 0.79 -22.03 16.21
N ALA A 369 1.00 -22.90 15.22
CA ALA A 369 0.48 -22.73 13.87
C ALA A 369 0.12 -24.09 13.26
N ALA A 370 -1.07 -24.18 12.64
CA ALA A 370 -1.58 -25.41 12.01
C ALA A 370 -1.47 -26.68 12.88
N GLY A 371 -1.70 -26.56 14.19
CA GLY A 371 -1.61 -27.66 15.15
C GLY A 371 -0.17 -28.11 15.50
N ARG A 372 0.86 -27.43 14.97
CA ARG A 372 2.26 -27.61 15.38
C ARG A 372 2.66 -26.52 16.36
N THR A 373 3.41 -26.90 17.37
CA THR A 373 4.03 -25.97 18.33
C THR A 373 5.50 -25.81 17.97
N TYR A 374 5.89 -24.59 17.62
CA TYR A 374 7.27 -24.19 17.37
C TYR A 374 7.80 -23.55 18.65
N GLN A 375 8.56 -24.33 19.43
CA GLN A 375 9.14 -23.89 20.68
C GLN A 375 10.66 -24.00 20.64
N GLY A 376 11.33 -23.08 21.32
CA GLY A 376 12.77 -23.09 21.40
C GLY A 376 13.30 -21.99 22.32
N GLU A 377 14.60 -22.00 22.49
CA GLU A 377 15.36 -21.00 23.22
C GLU A 377 16.40 -20.40 22.29
N ASN A 378 16.34 -19.08 22.09
CA ASN A 378 17.39 -18.34 21.41
C ASN A 378 18.53 -18.06 22.40
N LEU A 379 19.78 -18.21 21.96
CA LEU A 379 20.97 -17.75 22.65
C LEU A 379 21.52 -16.55 21.90
N TYR A 380 21.82 -15.47 22.60
CA TYR A 380 22.49 -14.34 21.98
C TYR A 380 23.57 -13.75 22.89
N ALA A 381 24.53 -13.08 22.28
CA ALA A 381 25.65 -12.46 22.96
C ALA A 381 25.92 -11.06 22.43
N ILE A 382 26.36 -10.17 23.31
CA ILE A 382 26.66 -8.78 22.97
C ILE A 382 28.16 -8.54 23.13
N LEU A 383 28.80 -8.15 22.04
CA LEU A 383 30.14 -7.61 21.99
C LEU A 383 30.04 -6.09 21.98
N GLN A 384 30.43 -5.48 23.09
CA GLN A 384 30.45 -4.02 23.22
C GLN A 384 31.59 -3.41 22.39
N ALA A 385 31.25 -2.40 21.60
CA ALA A 385 32.18 -1.71 20.72
C ALA A 385 33.28 -0.99 21.51
N PRO A 386 34.57 -1.19 21.19
CA PRO A 386 35.65 -0.48 21.88
C PRO A 386 35.66 1.04 21.63
N ARG A 387 35.08 1.50 20.51
CA ARG A 387 35.01 2.92 20.12
C ARG A 387 33.60 3.49 20.09
N GLY A 388 32.60 2.71 20.51
CA GLY A 388 31.20 3.09 20.50
C GLY A 388 30.66 3.40 21.89
N ASP A 389 29.55 4.13 21.93
CA ASP A 389 28.79 4.45 23.14
C ASP A 389 27.60 3.48 23.37
N ALA A 390 27.58 2.35 22.66
CA ALA A 390 26.51 1.34 22.67
C ALA A 390 25.13 1.86 22.22
N THR A 391 25.08 2.97 21.46
CA THR A 391 23.81 3.51 20.92
C THR A 391 23.35 2.82 19.63
N GLU A 392 24.24 2.10 18.96
CA GLU A 392 23.97 1.39 17.70
C GLU A 392 24.57 -0.01 17.71
N ALA A 393 23.90 -0.94 17.02
CA ALA A 393 24.31 -2.34 16.96
C ALA A 393 24.16 -2.96 15.57
N ILE A 394 24.99 -3.96 15.26
CA ILE A 394 24.93 -4.80 14.05
C ILE A 394 24.74 -6.24 14.50
N VAL A 395 23.89 -7.00 13.79
CA VAL A 395 23.57 -8.39 14.17
C VAL A 395 24.24 -9.40 13.24
N LEU A 396 24.93 -10.37 13.82
CA LEU A 396 25.41 -11.59 13.15
C LEU A 396 24.49 -12.75 13.56
N VAL A 397 23.79 -13.35 12.61
CA VAL A 397 22.83 -14.42 12.87
C VAL A 397 23.36 -15.76 12.34
N ALA A 398 23.31 -16.79 13.16
CA ALA A 398 23.56 -18.17 12.74
C ALA A 398 22.50 -19.08 13.34
N ALA A 399 21.54 -19.48 12.51
CA ALA A 399 20.58 -20.50 12.89
C ALA A 399 21.25 -21.88 12.92
N TRP A 400 20.88 -22.71 13.89
CA TRP A 400 21.32 -24.10 14.01
C TRP A 400 20.80 -24.93 12.84
N GLU A 401 19.52 -24.79 12.51
CA GLU A 401 18.90 -25.37 11.30
C GLU A 401 18.54 -24.28 10.28
N ASN A 402 18.88 -24.54 9.02
CA ASN A 402 18.47 -23.68 7.92
C ASN A 402 17.00 -23.90 7.53
N VAL A 403 16.49 -23.13 6.55
CA VAL A 403 15.10 -23.25 6.07
C VAL A 403 14.79 -24.63 5.47
N LYS A 404 15.81 -25.36 4.99
CA LYS A 404 15.68 -26.73 4.49
C LYS A 404 15.79 -27.80 5.60
N LYS A 405 15.89 -27.39 6.87
CA LYS A 405 16.11 -28.27 8.04
C LYS A 405 17.45 -29.02 8.00
N GLU A 406 18.43 -28.45 7.32
CA GLU A 406 19.81 -28.95 7.35
C GLU A 406 20.55 -28.25 8.49
N VAL A 407 21.38 -29.00 9.21
CA VAL A 407 22.21 -28.45 10.29
C VAL A 407 23.30 -27.56 9.68
N ASN A 408 23.45 -26.36 10.22
CA ASN A 408 24.43 -25.38 9.80
C ASN A 408 25.83 -25.70 10.31
N ARG A 409 26.41 -26.79 9.79
CA ARG A 409 27.66 -27.40 10.26
C ARG A 409 28.88 -26.50 10.19
N GLN A 410 28.90 -25.51 9.29
CA GLN A 410 30.01 -24.56 9.18
C GLN A 410 29.63 -23.14 9.59
N GLY A 411 28.37 -22.73 9.49
CA GLY A 411 27.97 -21.36 9.81
C GLY A 411 28.03 -21.05 11.30
N VAL A 412 27.60 -21.98 12.17
CA VAL A 412 27.68 -21.80 13.63
C VAL A 412 29.15 -21.73 14.11
N PRO A 413 30.05 -22.66 13.71
CA PRO A 413 31.48 -22.54 14.05
C PRO A 413 32.16 -21.32 13.46
N LEU A 414 31.80 -20.90 12.24
CA LEU A 414 32.33 -19.70 11.62
C LEU A 414 31.95 -18.46 12.43
N THR A 415 30.70 -18.41 12.89
CA THR A 415 30.18 -17.33 13.74
C THR A 415 30.90 -17.26 15.08
N LEU A 416 31.15 -18.39 15.74
CA LEU A 416 31.97 -18.45 16.97
C LEU A 416 33.40 -17.98 16.73
N THR A 417 34.00 -18.37 15.60
CA THR A 417 35.36 -17.95 15.22
C THR A 417 35.42 -16.45 14.94
N LEU A 418 34.43 -15.91 14.22
CA LEU A 418 34.29 -14.49 13.95
C LEU A 418 34.05 -13.70 15.24
N ALA A 419 33.25 -14.21 16.18
CA ALA A 419 33.04 -13.57 17.48
C ALA A 419 34.36 -13.38 18.24
N ARG A 420 35.18 -14.44 18.31
CA ARG A 420 36.52 -14.38 18.89
C ARG A 420 37.44 -13.44 18.12
N TYR A 421 37.36 -13.43 16.79
CA TYR A 421 38.13 -12.51 15.96
C TYR A 421 37.74 -11.06 16.22
N PHE A 422 36.46 -10.70 16.13
CA PHE A 422 35.95 -9.35 16.37
C PHE A 422 36.30 -8.83 17.75
N LYS A 423 36.28 -9.68 18.79
CA LYS A 423 36.66 -9.30 20.16
C LYS A 423 38.12 -8.85 20.29
N ARG A 424 39.03 -9.37 19.47
CA ARG A 424 40.45 -8.98 19.47
C ARG A 424 40.70 -7.63 18.79
N TRP A 425 39.76 -7.16 17.98
CA TRP A 425 39.92 -5.95 17.17
C TRP A 425 39.30 -4.74 17.84
N SER A 426 40.02 -3.61 17.83
CA SER A 426 39.61 -2.36 18.47
C SER A 426 38.92 -1.36 17.54
N LEU A 427 38.53 -1.77 16.33
CA LEU A 427 38.02 -0.86 15.29
C LEU A 427 36.50 -0.61 15.34
N TRP A 428 35.76 -1.43 16.08
CA TRP A 428 34.29 -1.39 16.08
C TRP A 428 33.78 -0.15 16.81
N SER A 429 32.90 0.59 16.14
CA SER A 429 32.16 1.74 16.66
C SER A 429 30.70 1.41 16.98
N LYS A 430 30.18 0.28 16.48
CA LYS A 430 28.85 -0.25 16.80
C LYS A 430 28.97 -1.56 17.56
N ASP A 431 28.05 -1.79 18.49
CA ASP A 431 27.98 -3.07 19.21
C ASP A 431 27.69 -4.20 18.22
N ILE A 432 28.23 -5.39 18.47
CA ILE A 432 27.95 -6.55 17.63
C ILE A 432 27.15 -7.55 18.46
N ILE A 433 25.94 -7.84 18.00
CA ILE A 433 25.07 -8.85 18.59
C ILE A 433 25.24 -10.13 17.78
N ILE A 434 25.53 -11.23 18.46
CA ILE A 434 25.62 -12.55 17.85
C ILE A 434 24.39 -13.33 18.29
N LEU A 435 23.55 -13.75 17.34
CA LEU A 435 22.31 -14.47 17.58
C LEU A 435 22.44 -15.91 17.07
N PHE A 436 22.29 -16.86 17.99
CA PHE A 436 22.15 -18.28 17.72
C PHE A 436 20.68 -18.68 17.95
N SER A 437 19.98 -18.99 16.88
CA SER A 437 18.59 -19.46 16.92
C SER A 437 18.50 -20.96 16.63
N PRO A 438 17.53 -21.69 17.20
CA PRO A 438 17.32 -23.10 16.88
C PRO A 438 16.95 -23.28 15.40
N ASP A 439 16.11 -22.39 14.87
CA ASP A 439 15.60 -22.43 13.52
C ASP A 439 15.81 -21.09 12.80
N SER A 440 15.53 -21.06 11.50
CA SER A 440 15.78 -19.89 10.66
C SER A 440 14.61 -18.89 10.57
N ILE A 441 13.45 -19.19 11.13
CA ILE A 441 12.24 -18.35 10.96
C ILE A 441 11.67 -17.92 12.31
N ALA A 442 11.24 -18.85 13.16
CA ALA A 442 10.54 -18.54 14.40
C ALA A 442 11.45 -17.93 15.46
N GLY A 443 12.66 -18.46 15.64
CA GLY A 443 13.65 -17.96 16.58
C GLY A 443 14.06 -16.51 16.29
N PRO A 444 14.57 -16.19 15.09
CA PRO A 444 14.90 -14.82 14.71
C PRO A 444 13.71 -13.87 14.82
N GLN A 445 12.51 -14.30 14.40
CA GLN A 445 11.29 -13.50 14.53
C GLN A 445 10.98 -13.13 15.99
N ALA A 446 10.95 -14.13 16.88
CA ALA A 446 10.73 -13.91 18.31
C ALA A 446 11.77 -12.98 18.94
N TRP A 447 13.04 -13.09 18.51
CA TRP A 447 14.11 -12.24 19.02
C TRP A 447 13.95 -10.80 18.56
N VAL A 448 13.70 -10.56 17.27
CA VAL A 448 13.55 -9.20 16.72
C VAL A 448 12.28 -8.53 17.24
N ASP A 449 11.17 -9.26 17.35
CA ASP A 449 9.92 -8.74 17.92
C ASP A 449 10.14 -8.30 19.37
N ALA A 450 10.86 -9.10 20.16
CA ALA A 450 11.18 -8.75 21.54
C ALA A 450 12.23 -7.65 21.68
N TYR A 451 13.13 -7.50 20.70
CA TYR A 451 14.07 -6.39 20.66
C TYR A 451 13.34 -5.05 20.55
N HIS A 452 12.28 -5.00 19.74
CA HIS A 452 11.46 -3.81 19.50
C HIS A 452 10.22 -3.70 20.40
N ASP A 453 10.09 -4.54 21.43
CA ASP A 453 8.93 -4.58 22.35
C ASP A 453 7.58 -4.73 21.63
N ALA A 454 7.57 -5.48 20.52
CA ALA A 454 6.40 -5.75 19.69
C ALA A 454 5.85 -7.18 19.85
N HIS A 455 6.43 -7.97 20.75
CA HIS A 455 6.07 -9.36 20.99
C HIS A 455 4.90 -9.52 21.96
N ASP A 456 4.21 -10.67 21.86
CA ASP A 456 3.24 -11.11 22.87
C ASP A 456 3.97 -11.78 24.04
N THR A 457 3.95 -11.14 25.21
CA THR A 457 4.64 -11.62 26.42
C THR A 457 4.10 -12.95 26.96
N SER A 458 2.91 -13.39 26.51
CA SER A 458 2.37 -14.70 26.87
C SER A 458 3.03 -15.85 26.11
N ARG A 459 3.62 -15.58 24.95
CA ARG A 459 4.19 -16.57 24.03
C ARG A 459 5.71 -16.46 23.88
N VAL A 460 6.22 -15.23 23.98
CA VAL A 460 7.63 -14.91 23.77
C VAL A 460 8.14 -14.19 25.00
N ALA A 461 9.29 -14.61 25.53
CA ALA A 461 9.92 -13.93 26.65
C ALA A 461 10.56 -12.61 26.20
N SER A 462 10.50 -11.59 27.07
CA SER A 462 11.24 -10.34 26.87
C SER A 462 12.75 -10.55 26.98
N LEU A 463 13.52 -9.72 26.27
CA LEU A 463 14.98 -9.81 26.30
C LEU A 463 15.55 -9.24 27.61
N PRO A 464 16.38 -9.98 28.36
CA PRO A 464 16.97 -9.51 29.61
C PRO A 464 18.06 -8.46 29.40
N ILE A 465 18.73 -8.49 28.24
CA ILE A 465 19.73 -7.49 27.84
C ILE A 465 19.43 -7.00 26.41
N LYS A 466 19.55 -5.70 26.18
CA LYS A 466 19.45 -5.06 24.86
C LYS A 466 20.69 -4.21 24.62
N SER A 467 20.97 -3.89 23.36
CA SER A 467 21.98 -2.91 22.96
C SER A 467 21.27 -1.74 22.24
N GLY A 468 22.01 -0.96 21.47
CA GLY A 468 21.54 0.17 20.70
C GLY A 468 20.59 -0.17 19.54
N ALA A 469 20.26 0.84 18.73
CA ALA A 469 19.44 0.68 17.53
C ALA A 469 20.12 -0.27 16.52
N LEU A 470 19.36 -1.21 15.96
CA LEU A 470 19.89 -2.18 15.00
C LEU A 470 20.09 -1.52 13.62
N GLN A 471 21.33 -1.40 13.18
CA GLN A 471 21.67 -0.75 11.90
C GLN A 471 21.61 -1.72 10.71
N GLY A 472 21.88 -3.00 10.94
CA GLY A 472 21.79 -4.03 9.92
C GLY A 472 22.06 -5.42 10.48
N ALA A 473 21.72 -6.45 9.71
CA ALA A 473 21.97 -7.84 10.08
C ALA A 473 22.52 -8.68 8.93
N ILE A 474 23.40 -9.62 9.24
CA ILE A 474 23.91 -10.59 8.28
C ILE A 474 23.72 -11.97 8.88
N ALA A 475 23.03 -12.84 8.14
CA ALA A 475 22.86 -14.23 8.52
C ALA A 475 23.79 -15.14 7.72
N ILE A 476 24.39 -16.13 8.39
CA ILE A 476 25.26 -17.13 7.76
C ILE A 476 24.51 -18.46 7.70
N ASP A 477 24.26 -18.95 6.50
CA ASP A 477 23.72 -20.28 6.25
C ASP A 477 24.75 -21.09 5.45
N TYR A 478 25.57 -21.86 6.18
CA TYR A 478 26.67 -22.64 5.62
C TYR A 478 26.58 -24.09 6.10
N ALA A 479 25.63 -24.82 5.52
CA ALA A 479 25.38 -26.23 5.83
C ALA A 479 26.37 -27.20 5.14
N GLN A 480 26.83 -26.88 3.92
CA GLN A 480 27.71 -27.78 3.14
C GLN A 480 29.10 -27.94 3.78
N GLU A 481 29.70 -29.11 3.63
CA GLU A 481 31.00 -29.41 4.26
C GLU A 481 32.22 -29.21 3.35
N HIS A 482 32.02 -29.18 2.05
CA HIS A 482 33.08 -29.03 1.06
C HIS A 482 33.35 -27.56 0.74
N ARG A 483 34.47 -27.31 0.05
CA ARG A 483 34.81 -26.00 -0.49
C ARG A 483 33.81 -25.56 -1.56
N PHE A 484 33.70 -24.25 -1.74
CA PHE A 484 32.69 -23.65 -2.62
C PHE A 484 33.28 -22.78 -3.72
N GLN A 485 32.45 -22.46 -4.70
CA GLN A 485 32.83 -21.61 -5.82
C GLN A 485 32.26 -20.19 -5.70
N SER A 486 31.03 -20.07 -5.20
CA SER A 486 30.26 -18.83 -5.25
C SER A 486 29.32 -18.69 -4.05
N ILE A 487 28.86 -17.46 -3.80
CA ILE A 487 27.94 -17.13 -2.71
C ILE A 487 26.59 -16.74 -3.30
N HIS A 488 25.52 -17.28 -2.75
CA HIS A 488 24.14 -16.91 -3.00
C HIS A 488 23.68 -15.94 -1.92
N VAL A 489 23.21 -14.77 -2.34
CA VAL A 489 22.66 -13.77 -1.43
C VAL A 489 21.15 -13.92 -1.43
N VAL A 490 20.60 -14.37 -0.30
CA VAL A 490 19.16 -14.42 -0.07
C VAL A 490 18.75 -13.11 0.58
N TYR A 491 17.83 -12.40 -0.08
CA TYR A 491 17.40 -11.07 0.32
C TYR A 491 15.87 -10.92 0.38
N ASP A 492 15.11 -11.93 -0.05
CA ASP A 492 13.65 -11.84 -0.09
C ASP A 492 13.09 -11.72 1.34
N GLY A 493 12.39 -10.62 1.62
CA GLY A 493 11.73 -10.40 2.90
C GLY A 493 10.27 -10.86 2.90
N VAL A 494 9.67 -10.83 4.10
CA VAL A 494 8.24 -11.09 4.25
C VAL A 494 7.42 -10.03 3.51
N ASN A 495 6.22 -10.39 3.06
CA ASN A 495 5.27 -9.41 2.51
C ASN A 495 5.82 -8.62 1.30
N GLY A 496 6.79 -9.20 0.58
CA GLY A 496 7.40 -8.57 -0.58
C GLY A 496 8.31 -7.38 -0.27
N GLN A 497 8.67 -7.18 1.01
CA GLN A 497 9.66 -6.20 1.42
C GLN A 497 11.07 -6.67 1.04
N LEU A 498 11.95 -5.72 0.77
CA LEU A 498 13.32 -5.97 0.34
C LEU A 498 14.26 -5.11 1.18
N PRO A 499 15.48 -5.59 1.50
CA PRO A 499 16.48 -4.76 2.13
C PRO A 499 16.96 -3.69 1.16
N ASN A 500 17.55 -2.64 1.69
CA ASN A 500 18.19 -1.60 0.93
C ASN A 500 19.20 -2.20 -0.08
N LEU A 501 19.09 -1.78 -1.34
CA LEU A 501 19.88 -2.32 -2.45
C LEU A 501 21.40 -2.16 -2.24
N ASP A 502 21.84 -1.13 -1.51
CA ASP A 502 23.26 -0.91 -1.26
C ASP A 502 23.85 -2.05 -0.42
N LEU A 503 23.11 -2.64 0.52
CA LEU A 503 23.60 -3.78 1.31
C LEU A 503 23.93 -4.98 0.40
N ILE A 504 23.06 -5.28 -0.57
CA ILE A 504 23.29 -6.36 -1.54
C ILE A 504 24.48 -6.02 -2.43
N ASN A 505 24.52 -4.79 -2.97
CA ASN A 505 25.61 -4.35 -3.84
C ASN A 505 26.97 -4.39 -3.12
N SER A 506 26.98 -4.12 -1.82
CA SER A 506 28.18 -4.16 -0.98
C SER A 506 28.71 -5.57 -0.84
N VAL A 507 27.84 -6.53 -0.56
CA VAL A 507 28.20 -7.96 -0.55
C VAL A 507 28.70 -8.39 -1.93
N VAL A 508 28.03 -7.98 -3.01
CA VAL A 508 28.46 -8.28 -4.38
C VAL A 508 29.84 -7.72 -4.69
N ASN A 509 30.12 -6.48 -4.29
CA ASN A 509 31.41 -5.82 -4.52
C ASN A 509 32.53 -6.45 -3.67
N ILE A 510 32.26 -6.77 -2.40
CA ILE A 510 33.25 -7.41 -1.51
C ILE A 510 33.56 -8.84 -1.97
N ALA A 511 32.53 -9.65 -2.23
CA ALA A 511 32.72 -11.04 -2.66
C ALA A 511 33.32 -11.12 -4.08
N GLY A 512 32.79 -10.36 -5.04
CA GLY A 512 33.26 -10.38 -6.42
C GLY A 512 34.56 -9.61 -6.65
N GLY A 513 34.65 -8.39 -6.15
CA GLY A 513 35.77 -7.49 -6.38
C GLY A 513 37.01 -7.83 -5.56
N GLN A 514 36.89 -7.95 -4.23
CA GLN A 514 38.07 -8.22 -3.38
C GLN A 514 38.44 -9.70 -3.33
N MET A 515 37.45 -10.60 -3.26
CA MET A 515 37.70 -12.03 -3.03
C MET A 515 37.67 -12.88 -4.31
N GLY A 516 37.29 -12.30 -5.46
CA GLY A 516 37.19 -13.02 -6.73
C GLY A 516 36.13 -14.12 -6.74
N MET A 517 35.11 -14.05 -5.88
CA MET A 517 34.05 -15.04 -5.78
C MET A 517 32.87 -14.70 -6.69
N GLY A 518 32.28 -15.72 -7.31
CA GLY A 518 31.00 -15.53 -7.99
C GLY A 518 29.90 -15.23 -6.99
N VAL A 519 28.95 -14.38 -7.37
CA VAL A 519 27.73 -14.10 -6.60
C VAL A 519 26.52 -14.42 -7.44
N ALA A 520 25.61 -15.21 -6.87
CA ALA A 520 24.31 -15.56 -7.45
C ALA A 520 23.16 -14.94 -6.65
N LEU A 521 22.05 -14.72 -7.34
CA LEU A 521 20.79 -14.25 -6.77
C LEU A 521 19.66 -15.17 -7.25
N GLN A 522 18.57 -15.28 -6.48
CA GLN A 522 17.34 -15.99 -6.90
C GLN A 522 17.56 -17.44 -7.40
N GLU A 523 18.54 -18.15 -6.81
CA GLU A 523 18.93 -19.51 -7.19
C GLU A 523 19.27 -19.65 -8.69
N MET A 524 19.77 -18.57 -9.29
CA MET A 524 20.30 -18.54 -10.66
C MET A 524 21.80 -18.83 -10.62
N TRP A 525 22.14 -20.11 -10.44
CA TRP A 525 23.51 -20.60 -10.26
C TRP A 525 24.43 -20.32 -11.46
N GLN A 526 23.84 -20.28 -12.67
CA GLN A 526 24.50 -19.89 -13.90
C GLN A 526 23.68 -18.76 -14.53
N HIS A 527 24.31 -17.63 -14.81
CA HIS A 527 23.63 -16.45 -15.34
C HIS A 527 24.55 -15.70 -16.31
N ASN A 528 24.19 -15.69 -17.59
CA ASN A 528 25.03 -15.17 -18.67
C ASN A 528 24.74 -13.70 -19.04
N ASP A 529 23.94 -13.01 -18.22
CA ASP A 529 23.48 -11.63 -18.45
C ASP A 529 22.70 -11.44 -19.77
N GLN A 530 22.10 -12.52 -20.28
CA GLN A 530 21.25 -12.48 -21.45
C GLN A 530 19.79 -12.27 -21.06
N TYR A 531 18.98 -11.74 -21.98
CA TYR A 531 17.55 -11.52 -21.78
C TYR A 531 16.79 -12.68 -21.11
N PRO A 532 16.90 -13.96 -21.56
CA PRO A 532 16.16 -15.06 -20.95
C PRO A 532 16.54 -15.29 -19.48
N ASP A 533 17.82 -15.18 -19.14
CA ASP A 533 18.30 -15.36 -17.77
C ASP A 533 17.81 -14.21 -16.89
N ARG A 534 17.90 -12.97 -17.37
CA ARG A 534 17.39 -11.77 -16.68
C ARG A 534 15.88 -11.87 -16.41
N LEU A 535 15.11 -12.27 -17.42
CA LEU A 535 13.67 -12.48 -17.30
C LEU A 535 13.37 -13.58 -16.28
N ARG A 536 14.12 -14.69 -16.29
CA ARG A 536 13.94 -15.79 -15.33
C ARG A 536 14.28 -15.35 -13.90
N THR A 537 15.37 -14.62 -13.71
CA THR A 537 15.75 -14.03 -12.41
C THR A 537 14.64 -13.11 -11.90
N MET A 538 14.14 -12.22 -12.75
CA MET A 538 13.05 -11.30 -12.40
C MET A 538 11.78 -12.04 -12.02
N LEU A 539 11.31 -12.98 -12.85
CA LEU A 539 10.06 -13.71 -12.59
C LEU A 539 10.15 -14.60 -11.35
N ARG A 540 11.32 -15.18 -11.07
CA ARG A 540 11.57 -15.91 -9.81
C ARG A 540 11.52 -14.99 -8.60
N GLY A 541 12.19 -13.84 -8.67
CA GLY A 541 12.15 -12.82 -7.61
C GLY A 541 10.73 -12.30 -7.40
N MET A 542 10.00 -11.97 -8.47
CA MET A 542 8.60 -11.56 -8.40
C MET A 542 7.73 -12.65 -7.76
N LEU A 543 7.94 -13.92 -8.10
CA LEU A 543 7.18 -14.99 -7.50
C LEU A 543 7.45 -15.13 -6.00
N LYS A 544 8.72 -15.12 -5.56
CA LYS A 544 9.07 -15.18 -4.13
C LYS A 544 8.54 -13.96 -3.37
N GLN A 545 8.71 -12.76 -3.92
CA GLN A 545 8.18 -11.51 -3.39
C GLN A 545 6.65 -11.53 -3.30
N GLY A 546 5.99 -12.09 -4.31
CA GLY A 546 4.54 -12.22 -4.39
C GLY A 546 3.99 -13.17 -3.33
N LEU A 547 4.62 -14.33 -3.13
CA LEU A 547 4.27 -15.24 -2.04
C LEU A 547 4.51 -14.59 -0.67
N GLY A 548 5.56 -13.77 -0.55
CA GLY A 548 5.85 -12.98 0.64
C GLY A 548 6.22 -13.81 1.86
N LEU A 549 6.65 -15.07 1.66
CA LEU A 549 7.08 -15.99 2.71
C LEU A 549 8.49 -15.62 3.18
N ALA A 550 8.80 -15.90 4.45
CA ALA A 550 10.14 -15.74 4.99
C ALA A 550 11.11 -16.72 4.30
N SER A 551 12.22 -16.20 3.76
CA SER A 551 13.20 -17.00 3.01
C SER A 551 14.46 -17.35 3.82
N GLY A 552 14.60 -16.79 5.03
CA GLY A 552 15.71 -17.03 5.94
C GLY A 552 15.66 -16.09 7.16
N PRO A 553 16.67 -16.15 8.04
CA PRO A 553 16.69 -15.35 9.28
C PRO A 553 16.62 -13.85 9.03
N HIS A 554 17.18 -13.36 7.92
CA HIS A 554 17.16 -11.95 7.53
C HIS A 554 15.73 -11.41 7.33
N SER A 555 14.77 -12.27 6.96
CA SER A 555 13.40 -11.86 6.63
C SER A 555 12.68 -11.21 7.82
N SER A 556 13.03 -11.59 9.05
CA SER A 556 12.44 -11.07 10.29
C SER A 556 12.90 -9.64 10.65
N PHE A 557 14.04 -9.20 10.14
CA PHE A 557 14.64 -7.89 10.44
C PHE A 557 14.04 -6.77 9.57
N ILE A 558 13.74 -7.08 8.31
CA ILE A 558 13.28 -6.11 7.30
C ILE A 558 11.99 -5.35 7.73
N PRO A 559 10.96 -5.96 8.35
CA PRO A 559 9.76 -5.25 8.82
C PRO A 559 10.01 -4.13 9.83
N TYR A 560 11.15 -4.20 10.53
CA TYR A 560 11.60 -3.21 11.50
C TYR A 560 12.55 -2.17 10.90
N HIS A 561 12.67 -2.13 9.57
CA HIS A 561 13.63 -1.27 8.86
C HIS A 561 15.09 -1.57 9.23
N VAL A 562 15.38 -2.82 9.60
CA VAL A 562 16.74 -3.32 9.80
C VAL A 562 17.13 -4.10 8.55
N ASP A 563 18.01 -3.52 7.74
CA ASP A 563 18.42 -4.12 6.48
C ASP A 563 19.25 -5.39 6.72
N ALA A 564 18.82 -6.49 6.11
CA ALA A 564 19.41 -7.78 6.36
C ALA A 564 19.48 -8.68 5.13
N VAL A 565 20.52 -9.52 5.08
CA VAL A 565 20.73 -10.54 4.04
C VAL A 565 21.27 -11.84 4.63
N THR A 566 20.94 -12.97 4.01
CA THR A 566 21.53 -14.28 4.34
C THR A 566 22.53 -14.69 3.26
N LEU A 567 23.72 -15.12 3.67
CA LEU A 567 24.79 -15.60 2.79
C LEU A 567 24.82 -17.13 2.79
N GLN A 568 24.65 -17.72 1.60
CA GLN A 568 24.67 -19.16 1.36
C GLN A 568 25.78 -19.53 0.37
N PRO A 569 26.85 -20.23 0.75
CA PRO A 569 27.83 -20.70 -0.22
C PRO A 569 27.27 -21.87 -1.04
N PHE A 570 27.68 -21.97 -2.30
CA PHE A 570 27.26 -23.06 -3.20
C PHE A 570 28.32 -23.41 -4.25
N GLY A 571 28.13 -24.56 -4.88
CA GLY A 571 29.01 -25.10 -5.92
C GLY A 571 30.27 -25.74 -5.33
N GLU A 572 31.05 -26.39 -6.19
CA GLU A 572 32.36 -26.94 -5.83
C GLU A 572 33.46 -26.03 -6.36
N GLY A 573 34.38 -25.61 -5.49
CA GLY A 573 35.43 -24.69 -5.88
C GLY A 573 36.60 -24.64 -4.91
N TRP A 574 37.38 -23.58 -5.01
CA TRP A 574 38.61 -23.39 -4.23
C TRP A 574 38.40 -22.54 -2.95
N GLN A 575 37.24 -21.89 -2.82
CA GLN A 575 36.95 -21.01 -1.69
C GLN A 575 36.63 -21.85 -0.45
N ASP A 576 37.11 -21.39 0.69
CA ASP A 576 37.00 -22.07 1.98
C ASP A 576 36.23 -21.20 3.00
N GLU A 577 36.13 -21.70 4.23
CA GLU A 577 35.42 -21.03 5.31
C GLU A 577 36.05 -19.68 5.68
N MET A 578 37.35 -19.53 5.46
CA MET A 578 38.05 -18.27 5.69
C MET A 578 37.66 -17.23 4.64
N ALA A 579 37.46 -17.65 3.38
CA ALA A 579 36.95 -16.77 2.34
C ALA A 579 35.55 -16.22 2.67
N MET A 580 34.63 -17.08 3.15
CA MET A 580 33.32 -16.63 3.65
C MET A 580 33.47 -15.67 4.83
N GLY A 581 34.32 -16.00 5.81
CA GLY A 581 34.57 -15.13 6.95
C GLY A 581 35.14 -13.75 6.58
N ARG A 582 35.97 -13.65 5.52
CA ARG A 582 36.44 -12.36 4.99
C ARG A 582 35.32 -11.55 4.35
N VAL A 583 34.37 -12.18 3.64
CA VAL A 583 33.19 -11.47 3.11
C VAL A 583 32.33 -10.93 4.24
N VAL A 584 32.13 -11.71 5.29
CA VAL A 584 31.39 -11.26 6.49
C VAL A 584 32.14 -10.12 7.18
N GLU A 585 33.45 -10.26 7.41
CA GLU A 585 34.29 -9.18 7.97
C GLU A 585 34.19 -7.90 7.15
N GLY A 586 34.37 -7.98 5.84
CA GLY A 586 34.28 -6.84 4.94
C GLY A 586 32.92 -6.15 5.01
N THR A 587 31.83 -6.93 5.06
CA THR A 587 30.48 -6.38 5.14
C THR A 587 30.20 -5.74 6.49
N PHE A 588 30.68 -6.35 7.59
CA PHE A 588 30.61 -5.76 8.94
C PHE A 588 31.40 -4.46 9.03
N ARG A 589 32.58 -4.36 8.40
CA ARG A 589 33.35 -3.11 8.33
C ARG A 589 32.58 -2.02 7.60
N SER A 590 31.92 -2.34 6.49
CA SER A 590 31.06 -1.40 5.77
C SER A 590 29.87 -0.92 6.59
N LEU A 591 29.14 -1.83 7.26
CA LEU A 591 28.04 -1.46 8.15
C LEU A 591 28.51 -0.65 9.37
N ASN A 592 29.71 -0.95 9.89
CA ASN A 592 30.32 -0.21 11.00
C ASN A 592 30.62 1.25 10.65
N ASN A 593 30.85 1.57 9.37
CA ASN A 593 31.12 2.94 8.91
C ASN A 593 29.86 3.79 8.70
N LEU A 594 28.67 3.18 8.63
CA LEU A 594 27.42 3.94 8.46
C LEU A 594 27.22 4.94 9.60
N LEU A 595 26.83 6.17 9.27
CA LEU A 595 26.51 7.19 10.28
C LEU A 595 25.02 7.26 10.61
N GLU A 596 24.21 6.68 9.73
CA GLU A 596 22.75 6.65 9.81
C GLU A 596 22.23 5.37 9.15
N HIS A 597 20.96 5.05 9.40
CA HIS A 597 20.29 3.93 8.72
C HIS A 597 20.36 4.12 7.20
N LEU A 598 20.47 3.02 6.45
CA LEU A 598 20.44 3.09 4.99
C LEU A 598 19.11 3.69 4.53
N HIS A 599 19.16 4.77 3.75
CA HIS A 599 17.96 5.46 3.26
C HIS A 599 18.14 6.10 1.89
N GLN A 600 19.38 6.26 1.39
CA GLN A 600 19.69 6.88 0.11
C GLN A 600 19.37 5.98 -1.10
N SER A 601 19.52 4.66 -0.95
CA SER A 601 19.28 3.70 -2.06
C SER A 601 17.82 3.21 -2.13
N PHE A 602 17.55 2.35 -3.11
CA PHE A 602 16.21 1.82 -3.38
C PHE A 602 15.79 0.70 -2.40
N PHE A 603 14.54 0.77 -1.94
CA PHE A 603 13.84 -0.31 -1.19
C PHE A 603 12.83 -1.08 -2.05
N PHE A 604 12.50 -0.55 -3.22
CA PHE A 604 11.56 -1.13 -4.16
C PHE A 604 12.24 -1.28 -5.52
N TYR A 605 12.69 -2.50 -5.80
CA TYR A 605 13.42 -2.84 -7.01
C TYR A 605 13.14 -4.28 -7.42
N LEU A 606 13.41 -4.59 -8.70
CA LEU A 606 13.50 -5.96 -9.19
C LEU A 606 14.93 -6.20 -9.66
N LEU A 607 15.59 -7.23 -9.12
CA LEU A 607 16.93 -7.63 -9.55
C LEU A 607 16.83 -8.53 -10.78
N MET A 608 17.54 -8.14 -11.85
CA MET A 608 17.66 -8.92 -13.09
C MET A 608 18.94 -9.75 -13.06
N GLN A 609 19.98 -9.22 -12.42
CA GLN A 609 21.31 -9.77 -12.29
C GLN A 609 21.97 -9.12 -11.06
N ARG A 610 23.06 -9.70 -10.55
CA ARG A 610 23.88 -9.12 -9.45
C ARG A 610 24.31 -7.66 -9.66
N GLU A 611 24.39 -7.21 -10.90
CA GLU A 611 24.82 -5.85 -11.26
C GLU A 611 23.73 -5.05 -12.00
N ARG A 612 22.50 -5.56 -12.10
CA ARG A 612 21.41 -4.90 -12.83
C ARG A 612 20.07 -4.99 -12.12
N PHE A 613 19.37 -3.85 -12.04
CA PHE A 613 18.06 -3.74 -11.40
C PHE A 613 17.11 -2.84 -12.19
N VAL A 614 15.82 -2.98 -11.90
CA VAL A 614 14.74 -2.11 -12.38
C VAL A 614 14.15 -1.39 -11.18
N SER A 615 14.04 -0.07 -11.25
CA SER A 615 13.47 0.76 -10.18
C SER A 615 11.95 0.77 -10.19
N ILE A 616 11.33 1.06 -9.03
CA ILE A 616 9.88 1.16 -8.86
C ILE A 616 9.18 2.03 -9.92
N GLY A 617 9.75 3.19 -10.27
CA GLY A 617 9.15 4.09 -11.25
C GLY A 617 8.99 3.47 -12.65
N THR A 618 9.78 2.43 -12.97
CA THR A 618 9.76 1.79 -14.29
C THR A 618 8.77 0.63 -14.35
N TYR A 619 8.64 -0.16 -13.27
CA TYR A 619 7.75 -1.32 -13.26
C TYR A 619 6.35 -1.02 -12.69
N LEU A 620 6.20 -0.04 -11.79
CA LEU A 620 4.92 0.24 -11.11
C LEU A 620 3.76 0.54 -12.08
N PRO A 621 3.94 1.31 -13.18
CA PRO A 621 2.87 1.56 -14.15
C PRO A 621 2.23 0.28 -14.69
N SER A 622 3.00 -0.81 -14.82
CA SER A 622 2.52 -2.12 -15.29
C SER A 622 1.38 -2.66 -14.42
N ALA A 623 1.62 -2.78 -13.11
CA ALA A 623 0.60 -3.28 -12.19
C ALA A 623 -0.55 -2.31 -12.01
N MET A 624 -0.29 -0.99 -12.05
CA MET A 624 -1.35 0.01 -11.98
C MET A 624 -2.26 -0.03 -13.19
N LEU A 625 -1.75 -0.26 -14.41
CA LEU A 625 -2.58 -0.45 -15.61
C LEU A 625 -3.46 -1.69 -15.48
N VAL A 626 -2.91 -2.79 -14.99
CA VAL A 626 -3.72 -3.98 -14.70
C VAL A 626 -4.75 -3.68 -13.61
N ALA A 627 -4.44 -3.03 -12.51
CA ALA A 627 -5.44 -2.69 -11.49
C ALA A 627 -6.53 -1.72 -12.03
N ALA A 628 -6.15 -0.74 -12.85
CA ALA A 628 -7.05 0.25 -13.44
C ALA A 628 -8.11 -0.37 -14.36
N ASN A 629 -7.81 -1.52 -14.99
CA ASN A 629 -8.76 -2.24 -15.85
C ASN A 629 -10.09 -2.51 -15.12
N PHE A 630 -10.01 -2.89 -13.83
CA PHE A 630 -11.17 -3.24 -13.01
C PHE A 630 -12.02 -2.02 -12.69
N THR A 631 -11.39 -0.89 -12.37
CA THR A 631 -12.06 0.39 -12.11
C THR A 631 -12.75 0.91 -13.38
N ILE A 632 -12.08 0.84 -14.54
CA ILE A 632 -12.67 1.23 -15.83
C ILE A 632 -13.91 0.37 -16.13
N MET A 633 -13.80 -0.95 -15.94
CA MET A 633 -14.93 -1.86 -16.17
C MET A 633 -16.06 -1.64 -15.16
N ALA A 634 -15.76 -1.35 -13.89
CA ALA A 634 -16.74 -1.00 -12.87
C ALA A 634 -17.52 0.26 -13.26
N ILE A 635 -16.83 1.34 -13.63
CA ILE A 635 -17.46 2.59 -14.10
C ILE A 635 -18.33 2.33 -15.33
N PHE A 636 -17.84 1.52 -16.28
CA PHE A 636 -18.61 1.13 -17.46
C PHE A 636 -19.91 0.41 -17.09
N LEU A 637 -19.87 -0.57 -16.18
CA LEU A 637 -21.06 -1.31 -15.74
C LEU A 637 -22.03 -0.43 -14.95
N TRP A 638 -21.51 0.51 -14.15
CA TRP A 638 -22.31 1.54 -13.49
C TRP A 638 -23.00 2.49 -14.48
N MET A 639 -22.31 2.87 -15.55
CA MET A 639 -22.92 3.67 -16.62
C MET A 639 -23.99 2.89 -17.38
N LYS A 640 -23.70 1.63 -17.74
CA LYS A 640 -24.63 0.74 -18.43
C LYS A 640 -25.90 0.47 -17.63
N SER A 641 -25.81 0.39 -16.30
CA SER A 641 -26.97 0.21 -15.43
C SER A 641 -27.92 1.41 -15.40
N GLY A 642 -27.47 2.59 -15.84
CA GLY A 642 -28.27 3.81 -15.90
C GLY A 642 -28.95 4.06 -17.25
N GLN A 643 -28.83 3.13 -18.22
CA GLN A 643 -29.44 3.28 -19.54
C GLN A 643 -30.83 2.63 -19.60
N PRO A 644 -31.81 3.24 -20.29
CA PRO A 644 -33.08 2.60 -20.56
C PRO A 644 -32.86 1.33 -21.40
N ALA A 645 -33.61 0.27 -21.10
CA ALA A 645 -33.55 -0.97 -21.88
C ALA A 645 -33.90 -0.67 -23.35
N GLU A 646 -33.10 -1.15 -24.29
CA GLU A 646 -33.43 -1.09 -25.72
C GLU A 646 -34.72 -1.90 -25.92
N THR A 647 -35.86 -1.22 -26.07
CA THR A 647 -37.10 -1.84 -26.52
C THR A 647 -36.83 -2.42 -27.90
N SER A 648 -37.01 -3.72 -28.05
CA SER A 648 -36.87 -4.43 -29.32
C SER A 648 -37.70 -3.72 -30.38
N THR A 649 -37.07 -3.40 -31.51
CA THR A 649 -37.66 -2.73 -32.67
C THR A 649 -38.64 -3.63 -33.41
N ALA A 650 -39.73 -4.03 -32.75
CA ALA A 650 -40.83 -4.80 -33.36
C ALA A 650 -42.15 -4.01 -33.42
N ASP A 651 -42.40 -3.05 -32.52
CA ASP A 651 -43.70 -2.36 -32.44
C ASP A 651 -43.61 -0.84 -32.70
N ILE A 652 -43.04 -0.45 -33.86
CA ILE A 652 -43.23 0.91 -34.38
C ILE A 652 -43.86 0.83 -35.77
N LYS A 653 -45.14 0.49 -35.79
CA LYS A 653 -46.06 0.87 -36.87
C LYS A 653 -47.43 1.20 -36.27
N SER A 654 -47.57 2.43 -35.79
CA SER A 654 -48.76 3.30 -35.93
C SER A 654 -48.81 4.35 -34.82
N GLY A 655 -48.84 5.64 -35.18
CA GLY A 655 -49.31 6.69 -34.26
C GLY A 655 -48.47 7.97 -34.25
N SER A 656 -48.84 8.90 -35.13
CA SER A 656 -48.78 10.37 -35.05
C SER A 656 -47.62 11.09 -34.34
N GLU A 657 -47.00 12.00 -35.10
CA GLU A 657 -46.13 13.09 -34.64
C GLU A 657 -46.86 14.05 -33.67
N SER A 658 -46.45 14.06 -32.41
CA SER A 658 -46.50 15.23 -31.52
C SER A 658 -45.63 15.02 -30.28
N ASP A 659 -45.03 16.11 -29.79
CA ASP A 659 -44.22 16.27 -28.57
C ASP A 659 -42.72 15.94 -28.61
N LYS A 660 -41.97 16.92 -29.12
CA LYS A 660 -40.61 17.22 -28.67
C LYS A 660 -40.69 17.92 -27.30
N SER A 661 -40.19 17.27 -26.25
CA SER A 661 -39.48 17.84 -25.07
C SER A 661 -39.86 17.22 -23.70
N THR A 662 -39.81 15.89 -23.57
CA THR A 662 -39.65 15.25 -22.26
C THR A 662 -38.22 14.72 -22.12
N PRO A 663 -37.48 15.06 -21.03
CA PRO A 663 -36.19 14.41 -20.78
C PRO A 663 -36.42 12.89 -20.63
N PRO A 664 -35.50 12.04 -21.11
CA PRO A 664 -35.66 10.59 -20.98
C PRO A 664 -35.85 10.22 -19.49
N PRO A 665 -36.71 9.25 -19.17
CA PRO A 665 -36.99 8.87 -17.79
C PRO A 665 -35.68 8.50 -17.09
N THR A 666 -35.45 9.10 -15.92
CA THR A 666 -34.32 8.75 -15.05
C THR A 666 -34.51 7.31 -14.58
N VAL A 667 -33.65 6.39 -15.03
CA VAL A 667 -33.67 5.00 -14.57
C VAL A 667 -33.15 4.97 -13.13
N GLU A 668 -34.02 4.64 -12.19
CA GLU A 668 -33.64 4.42 -10.80
C GLU A 668 -32.76 3.16 -10.68
N ARG A 669 -31.78 3.20 -9.75
CA ARG A 669 -30.88 2.09 -9.48
C ARG A 669 -31.22 1.48 -8.12
N GLU A 670 -31.65 0.24 -8.13
CA GLU A 670 -31.86 -0.51 -6.90
C GLU A 670 -30.52 -1.03 -6.36
N LEU A 671 -30.06 -0.43 -5.25
CA LEU A 671 -28.73 -0.71 -4.69
C LEU A 671 -28.73 -1.78 -3.61
N PHE A 672 -29.89 -2.06 -2.99
CA PHE A 672 -29.99 -2.94 -1.82
C PHE A 672 -29.48 -4.37 -2.11
N LEU A 673 -30.05 -5.03 -3.13
CA LEU A 673 -29.67 -6.40 -3.49
C LEU A 673 -28.19 -6.47 -3.97
N PRO A 674 -27.72 -5.59 -4.88
CA PRO A 674 -26.32 -5.63 -5.29
C PRO A 674 -25.30 -5.44 -4.17
N ILE A 675 -25.54 -4.50 -3.26
CA ILE A 675 -24.66 -4.27 -2.12
C ILE A 675 -24.73 -5.46 -1.15
N GLY A 676 -25.93 -5.97 -0.88
CA GLY A 676 -26.12 -7.13 0.00
C GLY A 676 -25.37 -8.37 -0.49
N VAL A 677 -25.41 -8.67 -1.79
CA VAL A 677 -24.68 -9.81 -2.38
C VAL A 677 -23.16 -9.62 -2.27
N VAL A 678 -22.65 -8.42 -2.53
CA VAL A 678 -21.21 -8.15 -2.43
C VAL A 678 -20.74 -8.23 -0.98
N ILE A 679 -21.49 -7.66 -0.04
CA ILE A 679 -21.19 -7.78 1.39
C ILE A 679 -21.19 -9.25 1.81
N LEU A 680 -22.20 -10.03 1.38
CA LEU A 680 -22.27 -11.46 1.68
C LEU A 680 -21.05 -12.23 1.14
N CYS A 681 -20.61 -11.95 -0.09
CA CYS A 681 -19.41 -12.58 -0.64
C CYS A 681 -18.17 -12.25 0.20
N GLN A 682 -18.04 -10.99 0.65
CA GLN A 682 -16.93 -10.52 1.48
C GLN A 682 -16.97 -11.04 2.93
N THR A 683 -18.15 -11.29 3.50
CA THR A 683 -18.24 -11.84 4.86
C THR A 683 -17.97 -13.34 4.86
N VAL A 684 -18.47 -14.08 3.85
CA VAL A 684 -18.21 -15.52 3.70
C VAL A 684 -16.73 -15.81 3.48
N SER A 685 -15.98 -14.88 2.90
CA SER A 685 -14.54 -15.06 2.63
C SER A 685 -13.67 -15.14 3.89
N VAL A 686 -14.18 -14.71 5.05
CA VAL A 686 -13.49 -14.84 6.35
C VAL A 686 -13.41 -16.31 6.78
N ILE A 687 -14.36 -17.16 6.34
CA ILE A 687 -14.41 -18.58 6.69
C ILE A 687 -13.16 -19.34 6.21
N PRO A 688 -12.81 -19.37 4.90
CA PRO A 688 -11.60 -20.05 4.46
C PRO A 688 -10.32 -19.47 5.07
N LEU A 689 -10.26 -18.15 5.28
CA LEU A 689 -9.13 -17.52 5.97
C LEU A 689 -8.97 -18.07 7.40
N TYR A 690 -10.06 -18.16 8.17
CA TYR A 690 -10.01 -18.68 9.53
C TYR A 690 -9.66 -20.17 9.55
N LEU A 691 -10.34 -20.97 8.74
CA LEU A 691 -10.19 -22.42 8.69
C LEU A 691 -8.76 -22.84 8.32
N PHE A 692 -8.20 -22.33 7.23
CA PHE A 692 -6.87 -22.76 6.78
C PHE A 692 -5.72 -22.32 7.70
N ASN A 693 -5.92 -21.28 8.52
CA ASN A 693 -4.88 -20.80 9.44
C ASN A 693 -4.96 -21.40 10.86
N HIS A 694 -6.08 -22.00 11.27
CA HIS A 694 -6.27 -22.50 12.65
C HIS A 694 -6.42 -24.02 12.75
N VAL A 695 -6.74 -24.69 11.65
CA VAL A 695 -6.98 -26.13 11.64
C VAL A 695 -5.65 -26.91 11.65
N PRO A 696 -5.55 -28.04 12.37
CA PRO A 696 -4.35 -28.87 12.41
C PRO A 696 -3.95 -29.47 11.05
N GLU A 697 -2.65 -29.70 10.86
CA GLU A 697 -2.07 -30.19 9.60
C GLU A 697 -2.74 -31.44 9.02
N ASN A 698 -3.05 -32.43 9.86
CA ASN A 698 -3.66 -33.70 9.45
C ASN A 698 -5.06 -33.52 8.83
N THR A 699 -5.74 -32.42 9.12
CA THR A 699 -7.09 -32.11 8.63
C THR A 699 -7.09 -31.08 7.51
N LEU A 700 -5.95 -30.44 7.19
CA LEU A 700 -5.87 -29.44 6.12
C LEU A 700 -6.19 -30.01 4.74
N THR A 701 -5.65 -31.18 4.38
CA THR A 701 -5.91 -31.82 3.07
C THR A 701 -7.37 -32.22 2.87
N PRO A 702 -8.02 -32.99 3.78
CA PRO A 702 -9.43 -33.32 3.62
C PRO A 702 -10.32 -32.07 3.67
N LEU A 703 -9.98 -31.08 4.50
CA LEU A 703 -10.69 -29.81 4.54
C LEU A 703 -10.54 -29.02 3.24
N PHE A 704 -9.35 -28.99 2.64
CA PHE A 704 -9.12 -28.36 1.35
C PHE A 704 -9.87 -29.07 0.22
N GLY A 705 -9.91 -30.41 0.24
CA GLY A 705 -10.71 -31.19 -0.71
C GLY A 705 -12.21 -30.90 -0.59
N LEU A 706 -12.72 -30.86 0.65
CA LEU A 706 -14.11 -30.45 0.94
C LEU A 706 -14.36 -29.00 0.50
N PHE A 707 -13.46 -28.08 0.80
CA PHE A 707 -13.54 -26.69 0.39
C PHE A 707 -13.51 -26.55 -1.13
N PHE A 708 -12.69 -27.32 -1.85
CA PHE A 708 -12.65 -27.32 -3.31
C PHE A 708 -13.99 -27.77 -3.92
N LEU A 709 -14.61 -28.80 -3.32
CA LEU A 709 -15.94 -29.27 -3.72
C LEU A 709 -17.02 -28.21 -3.42
N ILE A 710 -17.01 -27.63 -2.21
CA ILE A 710 -17.90 -26.53 -1.84
C ILE A 710 -17.69 -25.33 -2.76
N ASN A 711 -16.44 -24.98 -3.08
CA ASN A 711 -16.09 -23.86 -3.95
C ASN A 711 -16.68 -24.03 -5.36
N THR A 712 -16.74 -25.26 -5.85
CA THR A 712 -17.35 -25.59 -7.15
C THR A 712 -18.88 -25.56 -7.10
N ILE A 713 -19.49 -25.93 -5.97
CA ILE A 713 -20.96 -26.05 -5.83
C ILE A 713 -21.61 -24.76 -5.31
N LEU A 714 -20.90 -23.93 -4.57
CA LEU A 714 -21.42 -22.71 -3.93
C LEU A 714 -21.93 -21.68 -4.95
N PRO A 715 -21.21 -21.34 -6.05
CA PRO A 715 -21.72 -20.38 -7.03
C PRO A 715 -23.04 -20.78 -7.69
N PRO A 716 -23.27 -22.03 -8.17
CA PRO A 716 -24.57 -22.40 -8.73
C PRO A 716 -25.69 -22.43 -7.70
N ILE A 717 -25.42 -22.83 -6.44
CA ILE A 717 -26.43 -22.75 -5.37
C ILE A 717 -26.81 -21.29 -5.12
N LEU A 718 -25.82 -20.42 -4.89
CA LEU A 718 -26.06 -19.01 -4.59
C LEU A 718 -26.78 -18.30 -5.75
N SER A 719 -26.39 -18.60 -6.99
CA SER A 719 -27.07 -18.08 -8.18
C SER A 719 -28.52 -18.57 -8.25
N ASN A 720 -28.78 -19.86 -7.99
CA ASN A 720 -30.13 -20.43 -8.01
C ASN A 720 -31.04 -19.84 -6.91
N LEU A 721 -30.51 -19.68 -5.69
CA LEU A 721 -31.22 -19.02 -4.58
C LEU A 721 -31.56 -17.58 -4.93
N LEU A 722 -30.59 -16.82 -5.47
CA LEU A 722 -30.80 -15.44 -5.91
C LEU A 722 -31.91 -15.35 -6.97
N THR A 723 -31.89 -16.26 -7.96
CA THR A 723 -32.92 -16.31 -9.01
C THR A 723 -34.29 -16.76 -8.51
N THR A 724 -34.35 -17.62 -7.49
CA THR A 724 -35.61 -18.14 -6.95
C THR A 724 -36.32 -17.11 -6.07
N PHE A 725 -35.58 -16.45 -5.17
CA PHE A 725 -36.17 -15.55 -4.17
C PHE A 725 -36.34 -14.11 -4.66
N HIS A 726 -35.40 -13.59 -5.46
CA HIS A 726 -35.35 -12.16 -5.81
C HIS A 726 -35.48 -11.89 -7.32
N ARG A 727 -35.36 -12.92 -8.18
CA ARG A 727 -35.41 -12.82 -9.66
C ARG A 727 -34.68 -11.57 -10.20
N PRO A 728 -33.38 -11.42 -9.90
CA PRO A 728 -32.67 -10.19 -10.16
C PRO A 728 -32.68 -9.76 -11.62
N THR A 729 -32.80 -8.46 -11.86
CA THR A 729 -32.77 -7.90 -13.21
C THR A 729 -31.34 -7.86 -13.76
N LEU A 730 -31.21 -7.72 -15.09
CA LEU A 730 -29.91 -7.50 -15.74
C LEU A 730 -29.17 -6.27 -15.17
N GLN A 731 -29.92 -5.24 -14.76
CA GLN A 731 -29.40 -4.03 -14.13
C GLN A 731 -28.71 -4.37 -12.79
N GLN A 732 -29.35 -5.18 -11.94
CA GLN A 732 -28.81 -5.59 -10.64
C GLN A 732 -27.56 -6.47 -10.79
N TYR A 733 -27.50 -7.39 -11.78
CA TYR A 733 -26.29 -8.17 -12.06
C TYR A 733 -25.10 -7.29 -12.50
N ASN A 734 -25.36 -6.26 -13.33
CA ASN A 734 -24.32 -5.29 -13.70
C ASN A 734 -23.82 -4.50 -12.48
N LEU A 735 -24.71 -4.15 -11.55
CA LEU A 735 -24.35 -3.46 -10.30
C LEU A 735 -23.55 -4.35 -9.34
N ILE A 736 -23.91 -5.62 -9.17
CA ILE A 736 -23.14 -6.59 -8.35
C ILE A 736 -21.71 -6.66 -8.87
N LYS A 737 -21.56 -6.86 -10.18
CA LYS A 737 -20.26 -6.92 -10.83
C LYS A 737 -19.50 -5.60 -10.72
N SER A 738 -20.17 -4.47 -10.92
CA SER A 738 -19.59 -3.12 -10.78
C SER A 738 -18.95 -2.93 -9.41
N PHE A 739 -19.69 -3.21 -8.33
CA PHE A 739 -19.17 -3.04 -6.96
C PHE A 739 -18.05 -4.02 -6.63
N SER A 740 -18.16 -5.27 -7.08
CA SER A 740 -17.11 -6.28 -6.89
C SER A 740 -15.79 -5.88 -7.59
N LEU A 741 -15.86 -5.45 -8.85
CA LEU A 741 -14.68 -5.02 -9.60
C LEU A 741 -14.09 -3.70 -9.06
N LEU A 742 -14.93 -2.79 -8.57
CA LEU A 742 -14.45 -1.56 -7.94
C LEU A 742 -13.63 -1.87 -6.68
N LEU A 743 -14.13 -2.75 -5.80
CA LEU A 743 -13.39 -3.19 -4.61
C LEU A 743 -12.08 -3.87 -5.00
N LEU A 744 -12.12 -4.80 -5.96
CA LEU A 744 -10.93 -5.50 -6.46
C LEU A 744 -9.89 -4.51 -7.00
N GLY A 745 -10.31 -3.56 -7.86
CA GLY A 745 -9.43 -2.54 -8.42
C GLY A 745 -8.80 -1.64 -7.37
N MET A 746 -9.56 -1.23 -6.35
CA MET A 746 -9.04 -0.43 -5.23
C MET A 746 -8.01 -1.20 -4.40
N PHE A 747 -8.30 -2.46 -4.03
CA PHE A 747 -7.36 -3.29 -3.27
C PHE A 747 -6.08 -3.56 -4.05
N LEU A 748 -6.17 -3.92 -5.34
CA LEU A 748 -5.01 -4.18 -6.17
C LEU A 748 -4.18 -2.93 -6.46
N SER A 749 -4.81 -1.76 -6.60
CA SER A 749 -4.08 -0.50 -6.77
C SER A 749 -3.26 -0.14 -5.52
N SER A 750 -3.85 -0.30 -4.33
CA SER A 750 -3.15 -0.11 -3.06
C SER A 750 -2.04 -1.15 -2.88
N LEU A 751 -2.35 -2.42 -3.15
CA LEU A 751 -1.39 -3.51 -3.05
C LEU A 751 -0.21 -3.33 -4.00
N ALA A 752 -0.41 -2.80 -5.21
CA ALA A 752 0.69 -2.57 -6.16
C ALA A 752 1.79 -1.66 -5.60
N THR A 753 1.46 -0.75 -4.67
CA THR A 753 2.44 0.11 -3.99
C THR A 753 3.16 -0.56 -2.81
N LEU A 754 2.60 -1.63 -2.25
CA LEU A 754 3.17 -2.35 -1.11
C LEU A 754 3.89 -3.63 -1.55
N ASN A 755 3.22 -4.44 -2.36
CA ASN A 755 3.72 -5.66 -2.97
C ASN A 755 3.30 -5.72 -4.43
N PHE A 756 4.12 -5.11 -5.29
CA PHE A 756 3.94 -5.07 -6.74
C PHE A 756 3.68 -6.47 -7.32
N SER A 757 4.51 -7.44 -6.93
CA SER A 757 4.50 -8.77 -7.53
C SER A 757 3.21 -9.53 -7.22
N LEU A 758 2.71 -9.43 -5.98
CA LEU A 758 1.43 -10.05 -5.60
C LEU A 758 0.25 -9.37 -6.30
N ALA A 759 0.24 -8.03 -6.39
CA ALA A 759 -0.80 -7.29 -7.11
C ALA A 759 -0.83 -7.66 -8.60
N MET A 760 0.35 -7.81 -9.21
CA MET A 760 0.51 -8.18 -10.62
C MET A 760 -0.01 -9.60 -10.89
N ILE A 761 0.39 -10.58 -10.06
CA ILE A 761 -0.06 -11.97 -10.19
C ILE A 761 -1.59 -12.08 -9.99
N ILE A 762 -2.12 -11.54 -8.89
CA ILE A 762 -3.58 -11.60 -8.63
C ILE A 762 -4.34 -10.79 -9.69
N GLY A 763 -3.82 -9.64 -10.12
CA GLY A 763 -4.43 -8.81 -11.15
C GLY A 763 -4.58 -9.51 -12.49
N LEU A 764 -3.56 -10.26 -12.94
CA LEU A 764 -3.64 -11.04 -14.19
C LEU A 764 -4.57 -12.24 -14.06
N LEU A 765 -4.53 -12.95 -12.92
CA LEU A 765 -5.43 -14.07 -12.66
C LEU A 765 -6.90 -13.64 -12.53
N SER A 766 -7.16 -12.44 -12.02
CA SER A 766 -8.51 -11.89 -11.89
C SER A 766 -8.99 -11.12 -13.12
N ALA A 767 -8.12 -10.81 -14.10
CA ALA A 767 -8.46 -10.07 -15.31
C ALA A 767 -9.67 -10.63 -16.11
N PRO A 768 -9.87 -11.96 -16.23
CA PRO A 768 -11.05 -12.52 -16.90
C PRO A 768 -12.39 -12.07 -16.30
N LEU A 769 -12.43 -11.76 -15.01
CA LEU A 769 -13.64 -11.28 -14.32
C LEU A 769 -14.19 -9.98 -14.94
N SER A 770 -13.31 -9.14 -15.51
CA SER A 770 -13.72 -7.92 -16.20
C SER A 770 -14.60 -8.19 -17.42
N PHE A 771 -14.44 -9.31 -18.12
CA PHE A 771 -15.11 -9.55 -19.41
C PHE A 771 -16.34 -10.46 -19.33
N VAL A 772 -16.54 -11.11 -18.19
CA VAL A 772 -17.67 -12.02 -17.91
C VAL A 772 -19.03 -11.31 -18.01
N LYS A 773 -20.06 -11.99 -18.54
CA LYS A 773 -21.43 -11.47 -18.64
C LYS A 773 -22.45 -12.56 -18.26
N PRO A 774 -23.66 -12.20 -17.82
CA PRO A 774 -24.77 -13.16 -17.71
C PRO A 774 -25.21 -13.62 -19.10
N PHE A 775 -25.44 -14.92 -19.26
CA PHE A 775 -25.90 -15.52 -20.51
C PHE A 775 -27.31 -16.12 -20.33
N PRO A 776 -28.39 -15.35 -20.59
CA PRO A 776 -29.77 -15.81 -20.37
C PRO A 776 -30.16 -16.97 -21.30
N ASN A 777 -29.71 -16.94 -22.56
CA ASN A 777 -30.25 -17.80 -23.62
C ASN A 777 -29.42 -19.07 -23.90
N SER A 778 -28.22 -19.20 -23.32
CA SER A 778 -27.32 -20.34 -23.61
C SER A 778 -26.82 -21.00 -22.33
N ALA A 779 -27.25 -22.24 -22.09
CA ALA A 779 -26.74 -23.06 -20.99
C ALA A 779 -25.27 -23.49 -21.23
N ALA A 780 -24.92 -23.81 -22.48
CA ALA A 780 -23.55 -24.20 -22.84
C ALA A 780 -22.53 -23.08 -22.58
N ALA A 781 -22.85 -21.84 -22.96
CA ALA A 781 -21.97 -20.70 -22.72
C ALA A 781 -21.74 -20.45 -21.22
N ARG A 782 -22.78 -20.61 -20.39
CA ARG A 782 -22.65 -20.51 -18.92
C ARG A 782 -21.73 -21.59 -18.37
N ALA A 783 -21.91 -22.84 -18.79
CA ALA A 783 -21.09 -23.96 -18.34
C ALA A 783 -19.62 -23.77 -18.72
N VAL A 784 -19.35 -23.36 -19.96
CA VAL A 784 -17.98 -23.11 -20.45
C VAL A 784 -17.32 -21.95 -19.70
N CYS A 785 -17.99 -20.80 -19.57
CA CYS A 785 -17.44 -19.66 -18.82
C CYS A 785 -17.23 -19.99 -17.34
N PHE A 786 -18.15 -20.75 -16.73
CA PHE A 786 -18.00 -21.20 -15.35
C PHE A 786 -16.81 -22.16 -15.18
N ALA A 787 -16.61 -23.10 -16.11
CA ALA A 787 -15.45 -23.98 -16.09
C ALA A 787 -14.13 -23.21 -16.20
N LEU A 788 -14.07 -22.23 -17.11
CA LEU A 788 -12.90 -21.35 -17.26
C LEU A 788 -12.62 -20.53 -16.00
N LEU A 789 -13.65 -19.98 -15.35
CA LEU A 789 -13.46 -19.28 -14.08
C LEU A 789 -13.00 -20.21 -12.96
N ASN A 790 -13.49 -21.45 -12.88
CA ASN A 790 -13.01 -22.42 -11.89
C ASN A 790 -11.53 -22.77 -12.09
N ALA A 791 -11.06 -22.86 -13.33
CA ALA A 791 -9.64 -23.10 -13.62
C ALA A 791 -8.72 -21.99 -13.08
N ILE A 792 -9.23 -20.76 -12.96
CA ILE A 792 -8.51 -19.59 -12.45
C ILE A 792 -9.01 -19.23 -11.03
N SER A 793 -9.65 -20.17 -10.34
CA SER A 793 -10.02 -19.97 -8.94
C SER A 793 -8.78 -20.04 -8.04
N PRO A 794 -8.77 -19.35 -6.88
CA PRO A 794 -7.67 -19.45 -5.92
C PRO A 794 -7.27 -20.88 -5.56
N ALA A 795 -8.27 -21.75 -5.38
CA ALA A 795 -8.04 -23.15 -5.04
C ALA A 795 -7.43 -23.96 -6.21
N ALA A 796 -7.89 -23.72 -7.44
CA ALA A 796 -7.33 -24.39 -8.63
C ALA A 796 -5.89 -23.92 -8.92
N VAL A 797 -5.60 -22.63 -8.75
CA VAL A 797 -4.24 -22.10 -8.92
C VAL A 797 -3.30 -22.64 -7.84
N LEU A 798 -3.78 -22.79 -6.59
CA LEU A 798 -3.00 -23.44 -5.53
C LEU A 798 -2.67 -24.90 -5.90
N LEU A 799 -3.66 -25.67 -6.38
CA LEU A 799 -3.45 -27.05 -6.83
C LEU A 799 -2.48 -27.14 -8.02
N ALA A 800 -2.59 -26.24 -8.99
CA ALA A 800 -1.69 -26.17 -10.13
C ALA A 800 -0.26 -25.84 -9.70
N GLY A 801 -0.08 -24.89 -8.77
CA GLY A 801 1.21 -24.55 -8.19
C GLY A 801 1.81 -25.72 -7.38
N ALA A 802 0.99 -26.40 -6.58
CA ALA A 802 1.38 -27.60 -5.84
C ALA A 802 1.89 -28.70 -6.78
N ALA A 803 1.15 -28.97 -7.86
CA ALA A 803 1.54 -29.95 -8.87
C ALA A 803 2.82 -29.55 -9.62
N TYR A 804 2.97 -28.28 -10.00
CA TYR A 804 4.13 -27.79 -10.73
C TYR A 804 5.43 -27.88 -9.92
N TRP A 805 5.39 -27.53 -8.63
CA TRP A 805 6.55 -27.63 -7.74
C TRP A 805 6.68 -28.98 -7.03
N LYS A 806 5.80 -29.95 -7.32
CA LYS A 806 5.76 -31.27 -6.68
C LYS A 806 5.66 -31.17 -5.14
N LEU A 807 4.95 -30.15 -4.65
CA LEU A 807 4.71 -29.93 -3.24
C LEU A 807 3.33 -30.50 -2.85
N SER A 808 3.21 -30.97 -1.61
CA SER A 808 1.92 -31.37 -1.08
C SER A 808 1.08 -30.12 -0.74
N VAL A 809 -0.24 -30.21 -0.92
CA VAL A 809 -1.17 -29.15 -0.51
C VAL A 809 -1.06 -28.87 0.99
N THR A 810 -0.85 -29.92 1.79
CA THR A 810 -0.58 -29.83 3.23
C THR A 810 0.60 -28.90 3.51
N THR A 811 1.74 -29.12 2.85
CA THR A 811 2.94 -28.31 3.04
C THR A 811 2.65 -26.84 2.73
N ILE A 812 2.00 -26.53 1.60
CA ILE A 812 1.71 -25.15 1.20
C ILE A 812 0.79 -24.45 2.22
N LEU A 813 -0.29 -25.12 2.66
CA LEU A 813 -1.23 -24.55 3.62
C LEU A 813 -0.62 -24.41 5.02
N THR A 814 0.21 -25.38 5.44
CA THR A 814 0.94 -25.31 6.71
C THR A 814 1.93 -24.15 6.69
N GLU A 815 2.73 -23.99 5.63
CA GLU A 815 3.66 -22.87 5.48
C GLU A 815 2.92 -21.53 5.44
N ALA A 816 1.77 -21.45 4.76
CA ALA A 816 0.94 -20.23 4.77
C ALA A 816 0.40 -19.89 6.17
N ALA A 817 0.00 -20.91 6.95
CA ALA A 817 -0.45 -20.72 8.32
C ALA A 817 0.69 -20.33 9.27
N VAL A 818 1.88 -20.91 9.11
CA VAL A 818 3.10 -20.52 9.84
C VAL A 818 3.46 -19.08 9.50
N ALA A 819 3.48 -18.73 8.22
CA ALA A 819 3.78 -17.39 7.77
C ALA A 819 2.74 -16.36 8.27
N TRP A 820 1.48 -16.75 8.46
CA TRP A 820 0.45 -15.89 9.05
C TRP A 820 0.70 -15.64 10.55
N HIS A 821 0.89 -16.71 11.35
CA HIS A 821 0.98 -16.62 12.81
C HIS A 821 2.37 -16.22 13.34
N VAL A 822 3.44 -16.59 12.64
CA VAL A 822 4.82 -16.31 13.04
C VAL A 822 5.30 -15.03 12.37
N SER A 823 5.28 -14.99 11.04
CA SER A 823 5.90 -13.91 10.26
C SER A 823 4.97 -12.73 9.93
N GLY A 824 3.68 -12.80 10.27
CA GLY A 824 2.71 -11.73 10.00
C GLY A 824 2.45 -11.47 8.51
N THR A 825 2.47 -12.50 7.67
CA THR A 825 2.27 -12.36 6.21
C THR A 825 0.81 -12.12 5.85
N TYR A 826 0.53 -11.24 4.88
CA TYR A 826 -0.85 -10.92 4.46
C TYR A 826 -1.29 -11.65 3.18
N SER A 827 -0.46 -12.52 2.61
CA SER A 827 -0.76 -13.26 1.38
C SER A 827 -2.06 -14.06 1.48
N SER A 828 -2.29 -14.74 2.61
CA SER A 828 -3.54 -15.46 2.89
C SER A 828 -4.77 -14.55 2.89
N VAL A 829 -4.66 -13.33 3.41
CA VAL A 829 -5.77 -12.35 3.41
C VAL A 829 -6.09 -11.88 2.00
N LEU A 830 -5.09 -11.67 1.16
CA LEU A 830 -5.31 -11.19 -0.20
C LEU A 830 -5.91 -12.28 -1.10
N VAL A 831 -5.42 -13.52 -0.96
CA VAL A 831 -5.97 -14.67 -1.69
C VAL A 831 -7.43 -14.91 -1.28
N TRP A 832 -7.70 -14.99 0.03
CA TRP A 832 -9.03 -15.38 0.52
C TRP A 832 -10.01 -14.21 0.64
N CYS A 833 -9.60 -13.01 1.02
CA CYS A 833 -10.51 -11.88 1.26
C CYS A 833 -10.54 -10.83 0.15
N VAL A 834 -9.68 -10.92 -0.88
CA VAL A 834 -9.72 -9.99 -2.03
C VAL A 834 -10.03 -10.74 -3.31
N TRP A 835 -9.24 -11.75 -3.66
CA TRP A 835 -9.40 -12.46 -4.94
C TRP A 835 -10.58 -13.44 -4.94
N TRP A 836 -10.70 -14.29 -3.92
CA TRP A 836 -11.79 -15.26 -3.81
C TRP A 836 -13.21 -14.66 -3.82
N PRO A 837 -13.55 -13.61 -3.04
CA PRO A 837 -14.89 -13.02 -3.07
C PRO A 837 -15.21 -12.34 -4.41
N ALA A 838 -14.21 -11.75 -5.08
CA ALA A 838 -14.39 -11.21 -6.43
C ALA A 838 -14.66 -12.32 -7.46
N TRP A 839 -13.97 -13.44 -7.34
CA TRP A 839 -14.22 -14.64 -8.14
C TRP A 839 -15.62 -15.22 -7.91
N LEU A 840 -16.06 -15.31 -6.65
CA LEU A 840 -17.40 -15.80 -6.29
C LEU A 840 -18.50 -14.91 -6.89
N ALA A 841 -18.39 -13.60 -6.71
CA ALA A 841 -19.33 -12.63 -7.30
C ALA A 841 -19.35 -12.74 -8.84
N GLY A 842 -18.18 -12.91 -9.46
CA GLY A 842 -18.06 -13.18 -10.89
C GLY A 842 -18.81 -14.43 -11.33
N CYS A 843 -18.63 -15.56 -10.63
CA CYS A 843 -19.31 -16.81 -10.95
C CYS A 843 -20.84 -16.71 -10.78
N VAL A 844 -21.31 -16.04 -9.72
CA VAL A 844 -22.75 -15.78 -9.51
C VAL A 844 -23.34 -14.98 -10.69
N THR A 845 -22.59 -14.02 -11.24
CA THR A 845 -23.03 -13.25 -12.41
C THR A 845 -23.03 -14.06 -13.71
N VAL A 846 -22.09 -14.99 -13.93
CA VAL A 846 -22.12 -15.90 -15.10
C VAL A 846 -23.37 -16.77 -15.10
N LEU A 847 -23.64 -17.37 -13.93
CA LEU A 847 -24.69 -18.38 -13.77
C LEU A 847 -26.10 -17.75 -13.66
N GLY A 848 -26.14 -16.43 -13.41
CA GLY A 848 -27.35 -15.67 -13.21
C GLY A 848 -28.33 -15.74 -14.38
N ARG A 849 -29.62 -15.78 -14.04
CA ARG A 849 -30.74 -15.78 -14.98
C ARG A 849 -31.51 -14.47 -14.78
N PRO A 850 -31.25 -13.42 -15.57
CA PRO A 850 -31.95 -12.17 -15.43
C PRO A 850 -33.45 -12.37 -15.69
N GLY A 851 -34.30 -11.84 -14.80
CA GLY A 851 -35.75 -11.85 -14.99
C GLY A 851 -36.22 -10.80 -16.00
N ASP A 852 -37.23 -11.13 -16.81
CA ASP A 852 -37.87 -10.19 -17.75
C ASP A 852 -38.85 -9.28 -17.01
N LYS A 853 -38.72 -7.95 -17.19
CA LYS A 853 -39.58 -6.94 -16.56
C LYS A 853 -41.06 -7.05 -16.95
N GLU A 854 -41.39 -7.74 -18.05
CA GLU A 854 -42.77 -7.93 -18.53
C GLU A 854 -43.55 -8.99 -17.72
N GLU A 855 -42.88 -10.00 -17.17
CA GLU A 855 -43.55 -11.01 -16.33
C GLU A 855 -43.97 -10.44 -14.96
N GLU A 856 -43.18 -9.52 -14.41
CA GLU A 856 -43.42 -8.96 -13.08
C GLU A 856 -44.61 -7.98 -13.06
N LYS A 857 -44.77 -7.19 -14.13
CA LYS A 857 -45.93 -6.32 -14.36
C LYS A 857 -47.24 -7.10 -14.56
N ASN A 858 -47.16 -8.30 -15.12
CA ASN A 858 -48.34 -9.17 -15.29
C ASN A 858 -48.72 -9.92 -14.01
N LYS A 859 -47.78 -10.15 -13.08
CA LYS A 859 -48.07 -10.72 -11.76
C LYS A 859 -48.66 -9.70 -10.78
N THR A 860 -48.17 -8.45 -10.78
CA THR A 860 -48.75 -7.37 -9.96
C THR A 860 -50.11 -6.88 -10.45
N LYS A 861 -50.52 -7.19 -11.69
CA LYS A 861 -51.90 -6.97 -12.17
C LYS A 861 -52.86 -8.14 -11.87
N LYS A 862 -52.36 -9.27 -11.39
CA LYS A 862 -53.14 -10.48 -11.08
C LYS A 862 -53.20 -10.81 -9.58
N ALA A 863 -52.54 -10.03 -8.74
CA ALA A 863 -52.69 -9.99 -7.29
C ALA A 863 -53.37 -8.67 -6.93
#